data_AF-A0A8C7SWD3-F1
#
_entry.id   AF-A0A8C7SWD3-F1
#
_cell.length_a   1.000
_cell.length_b   1.000
_cell.length_c   1.000
_cell.angle_alpha   90.00
_cell.angle_beta   90.00
_cell.angle_gamma   90.00
#
_symmetry.space_group_name_H-M   'P 1'
#
loop_
_entity.id
_entity.type
_entity.pdbx_description
1 polymer ?
#
loop_
_entity_poly.entity_id
_entity_poly.type
_entity_poly.pdbx_seq_one_letter_code
_entity_poly.pdbx_strand_id
1 'polypeptide(L)'
;MAELKEADAEQLHQEDVDIKGGGVSDTLVPEERQPAEDDASSASSTVGKTEALAGDNDAKPSTTISDRHISIQTKLEGLEVLTDLNGAGRKACPLCPEEKFKACYSHKLRRHLQNLHWKVYVEFEGQKMCICHLPCRQLRPSPSPNGDQAPGRLVAHYHCVVCSVTIARKTDMISHLKRHVNKGETEASYSGSSDVPFEESAPSGQAYEIMKELGTNVQLMPNHTTPQKTDTYFNRKMKINRQLVFCSLAVLAEERNPLESLDAFGATGIMGLQWAKHLRNAVKVTITDINEVCVKMIRENCNLNHIRVEGSRGSSRVPDGGAGDVDGVPIATVEVAKMDANVIMHLRSFDYIHLDPFGTAVNYLDSAFRNIRNLGIISVTSTDTGSLYSKSLNVTMRHYGSNIVRTEYYKELAARMVLVTVARAAARCNKGIEVLLAVAVEHFVLVVVRVLRGPTQADESAKRIRQLIHCQWCEERVFLKQGSMVEENLYRQLPCNCHGSMPGKTAVELGPLWSGPLFNSGFLRRMLCAAVQHSMEDIQPLVKTLICESECTTLKSSVHGPTALINQVECGVVIKVQKVEESGTADHSGKRKTGDEPGNVVKKLKSDGSLEHPAFYYGIHRHSIRGMNMPKLNRFLQYLTEAGFRVSRTHFDPTGVRTDATLDQFKSVLTKYSVPTYTNTTATQNPEETVRAME
;
A
#
# COMPACT_ATOMS: atom_id res chain seq x y z
N MET A 1 13.77 -26.53 39.58
CA MET A 1 14.05 -26.64 41.02
C MET A 1 12.99 -25.82 41.75
N ALA A 2 12.16 -26.52 42.53
CA ALA A 2 11.12 -26.07 43.46
C ALA A 2 9.83 -25.41 42.90
N GLU A 3 8.77 -26.22 42.88
CA GLU A 3 7.34 -25.89 42.86
C GLU A 3 6.83 -25.40 44.24
N LEU A 4 5.57 -24.92 44.27
CA LEU A 4 4.51 -25.04 45.30
C LEU A 4 3.69 -23.73 45.37
N LYS A 5 2.36 -23.65 45.48
CA LYS A 5 1.16 -24.50 45.27
C LYS A 5 -0.06 -23.57 45.49
N GLU A 6 -1.19 -23.83 44.81
CA GLU A 6 -2.51 -23.26 45.16
C GLU A 6 -3.24 -24.14 46.19
N ALA A 7 -4.18 -23.50 46.91
CA ALA A 7 -5.25 -24.01 47.78
C ALA A 7 -4.96 -24.15 49.30
N ASP A 8 -5.58 -23.24 50.07
CA ASP A 8 -6.37 -23.49 51.29
C ASP A 8 -7.07 -22.16 51.66
N ALA A 9 -8.39 -22.07 51.43
CA ALA A 9 -9.45 -22.10 52.46
C ALA A 9 -9.57 -20.76 53.23
N GLU A 10 -10.48 -19.86 52.85
CA GLU A 10 -11.87 -19.77 53.34
C GLU A 10 -12.06 -19.70 54.87
N GLN A 11 -12.79 -18.65 55.28
CA GLN A 11 -13.56 -18.46 56.53
C GLN A 11 -12.82 -18.01 57.80
N LEU A 12 -12.97 -16.71 58.09
CA LEU A 12 -13.21 -16.18 59.44
C LEU A 12 -13.81 -14.78 59.32
N HIS A 13 -15.13 -14.68 59.40
CA HIS A 13 -15.84 -13.89 60.41
C HIS A 13 -17.33 -13.77 60.05
N GLN A 14 -18.10 -14.68 60.65
CA GLN A 14 -19.50 -14.49 60.98
C GLN A 14 -19.53 -13.76 62.33
N GLU A 15 -20.35 -12.71 62.44
CA GLU A 15 -21.14 -12.37 63.63
C GLU A 15 -21.93 -11.09 63.31
N ASP A 16 -23.20 -11.25 62.96
CA ASP A 16 -24.28 -10.48 63.58
C ASP A 16 -25.64 -11.13 63.27
N VAL A 17 -26.51 -10.99 64.25
CA VAL A 17 -27.55 -11.92 64.70
C VAL A 17 -28.96 -11.46 64.28
N ASP A 18 -29.79 -12.45 63.95
CA ASP A 18 -31.26 -12.53 63.96
C ASP A 18 -32.14 -11.46 63.28
N ILE A 19 -33.14 -11.95 62.52
CA ILE A 19 -34.59 -11.95 62.89
C ILE A 19 -35.44 -12.16 61.61
N LYS A 20 -36.17 -13.30 61.56
CA LYS A 20 -37.47 -13.62 60.90
C LYS A 20 -37.60 -13.35 59.38
N GLY A 21 -38.17 -14.22 58.54
CA GLY A 21 -39.01 -15.40 58.74
C GLY A 21 -40.01 -15.50 57.56
N GLY A 22 -40.23 -16.72 57.04
CA GLY A 22 -41.29 -17.10 56.08
C GLY A 22 -41.02 -16.71 54.63
N GLY A 23 -41.23 -17.53 53.61
CA GLY A 23 -41.87 -18.83 53.51
C GLY A 23 -42.51 -18.98 52.13
N VAL A 24 -42.21 -20.10 51.45
CA VAL A 24 -43.13 -20.91 50.64
C VAL A 24 -43.48 -20.46 49.20
N SER A 25 -42.96 -21.26 48.23
CA SER A 25 -43.61 -21.89 47.03
C SER A 25 -44.25 -21.00 45.95
N ASP A 26 -44.49 -21.38 44.71
CA ASP A 26 -44.06 -22.41 43.74
C ASP A 26 -44.81 -22.02 42.45
N THR A 27 -44.32 -22.47 41.28
CA THR A 27 -45.09 -22.73 40.04
C THR A 27 -45.80 -21.56 39.31
N LEU A 28 -46.11 -21.58 38.00
CA LEU A 28 -45.55 -22.11 36.75
C LEU A 28 -46.57 -21.64 35.66
N VAL A 29 -46.08 -21.15 34.51
CA VAL A 29 -46.68 -21.11 33.14
C VAL A 29 -47.80 -20.07 32.77
N PRO A 30 -48.17 -19.90 31.46
CA PRO A 30 -47.90 -18.69 30.64
C PRO A 30 -49.18 -18.06 30.02
N GLU A 31 -49.08 -16.98 29.22
CA GLU A 31 -49.93 -16.81 28.01
C GLU A 31 -49.53 -15.62 27.10
N GLU A 32 -49.90 -15.76 25.83
CA GLU A 32 -49.66 -14.91 24.67
C GLU A 32 -50.62 -13.69 24.55
N ARG A 33 -50.20 -12.63 23.82
CA ARG A 33 -50.84 -12.07 22.57
C ARG A 33 -50.52 -10.59 22.31
N GLN A 34 -50.35 -10.29 21.02
CA GLN A 34 -50.20 -8.99 20.33
C GLN A 34 -51.57 -8.25 20.17
N PRO A 35 -51.72 -7.23 19.29
CA PRO A 35 -51.08 -5.89 19.13
C PRO A 35 -52.14 -4.75 19.04
N ALA A 36 -51.73 -3.48 18.88
CA ALA A 36 -52.57 -2.44 18.24
C ALA A 36 -51.76 -1.23 17.74
N GLU A 37 -52.23 -0.69 16.61
CA GLU A 37 -51.70 0.40 15.78
C GLU A 37 -52.27 1.79 16.16
N ASP A 38 -51.68 2.81 15.49
CA ASP A 38 -52.27 4.05 14.95
C ASP A 38 -52.34 5.40 15.69
N ASP A 39 -51.82 6.37 14.91
CA ASP A 39 -52.33 7.71 14.57
C ASP A 39 -52.04 9.00 15.37
N ALA A 40 -51.20 9.83 14.71
CA ALA A 40 -51.50 11.15 14.13
C ALA A 40 -51.92 12.39 14.98
N SER A 41 -51.18 13.48 14.69
CA SER A 41 -51.62 14.85 14.40
C SER A 41 -51.61 15.96 15.48
N SER A 42 -50.74 16.94 15.21
CA SER A 42 -50.87 18.42 15.27
C SER A 42 -51.93 19.10 16.16
N ALA A 43 -51.51 20.14 16.91
CA ALA A 43 -51.73 21.56 16.54
C ALA A 43 -51.40 22.52 17.70
N SER A 44 -51.05 23.75 17.30
CA SER A 44 -50.59 24.91 18.06
C SER A 44 -51.71 25.81 18.63
N SER A 45 -51.39 26.61 19.65
CA SER A 45 -51.90 28.00 19.87
C SER A 45 -51.17 28.64 21.08
N THR A 46 -50.34 29.70 20.94
CA THR A 46 -50.65 31.17 21.00
C THR A 46 -51.31 31.63 22.32
N VAL A 47 -51.03 32.74 23.02
CA VAL A 47 -50.44 34.09 22.77
C VAL A 47 -50.28 34.79 24.16
N GLY A 48 -49.27 35.64 24.43
CA GLY A 48 -49.33 37.12 24.41
C GLY A 48 -48.28 37.73 25.37
N LYS A 49 -47.38 38.64 24.93
CA LYS A 49 -47.46 40.13 24.79
C LYS A 49 -47.51 40.85 26.17
N THR A 50 -46.77 41.93 26.52
CA THR A 50 -46.15 43.09 25.82
C THR A 50 -45.33 43.88 26.89
N GLU A 51 -44.07 44.27 26.71
CA GLU A 51 -43.48 45.56 26.20
C GLU A 51 -43.65 46.86 27.02
N ALA A 52 -42.51 47.56 27.29
CA ALA A 52 -42.20 49.00 27.09
C ALA A 52 -40.83 49.36 27.74
N LEU A 53 -39.74 49.72 27.03
CA LEU A 53 -39.34 51.02 26.38
C LEU A 53 -38.82 52.09 27.37
N ALA A 54 -37.76 52.91 27.17
CA ALA A 54 -36.76 53.14 26.10
C ALA A 54 -35.64 54.13 26.59
N GLY A 55 -34.38 54.00 26.12
CA GLY A 55 -33.58 55.02 25.36
C GLY A 55 -32.54 55.79 26.21
N ASP A 56 -31.33 56.18 25.78
CA ASP A 56 -30.55 56.07 24.54
C ASP A 56 -29.06 56.48 24.78
N ASN A 57 -28.18 56.19 23.81
CA ASN A 57 -26.81 56.70 23.50
C ASN A 57 -25.48 56.05 24.01
N ASP A 58 -24.80 55.44 23.02
CA ASP A 58 -23.39 55.56 22.57
C ASP A 58 -22.23 54.62 22.99
N ALA A 59 -21.53 54.15 21.92
CA ALA A 59 -20.19 53.55 21.76
C ALA A 59 -19.91 52.01 21.90
N LYS A 60 -19.38 51.44 20.81
CA LYS A 60 -18.73 50.11 20.51
C LYS A 60 -17.94 49.42 21.66
N PRO A 61 -17.64 48.08 21.63
CA PRO A 61 -17.27 47.29 20.44
C PRO A 61 -17.79 45.84 20.31
N SER A 62 -17.51 45.29 19.12
CA SER A 62 -17.70 43.93 18.61
C SER A 62 -17.23 42.79 19.53
N THR A 63 -18.06 41.76 19.68
CA THR A 63 -17.76 40.52 20.41
C THR A 63 -17.03 39.49 19.55
N THR A 64 -15.81 39.18 19.98
CA THR A 64 -14.84 38.22 19.46
C THR A 64 -14.91 36.85 20.18
N ILE A 65 -14.45 35.79 19.51
CA ILE A 65 -13.92 34.49 20.04
C ILE A 65 -14.95 33.53 20.68
N SER A 66 -15.22 32.41 19.98
CA SER A 66 -15.76 31.19 20.60
C SER A 66 -14.66 30.53 21.45
N ASP A 67 -14.90 30.39 22.76
CA ASP A 67 -13.88 30.08 23.78
C ASP A 67 -13.19 28.73 23.62
N ARG A 68 -11.85 28.78 23.51
CA ARG A 68 -10.95 27.63 23.64
C ARG A 68 -10.76 27.28 25.12
N HIS A 69 -10.56 26.01 25.43
CA HIS A 69 -10.31 25.59 26.82
C HIS A 69 -9.04 26.25 27.38
N ILE A 70 -9.08 26.71 28.63
CA ILE A 70 -8.01 27.46 29.31
C ILE A 70 -6.65 26.74 29.38
N SER A 71 -6.62 25.41 29.16
CA SER A 71 -5.39 24.62 29.08
C SER A 71 -4.62 24.81 27.76
N ILE A 72 -5.20 25.48 26.77
CA ILE A 72 -4.59 25.73 25.46
C ILE A 72 -3.97 27.13 25.49
N GLN A 73 -2.64 27.20 25.43
CA GLN A 73 -1.88 28.44 25.64
C GLN A 73 -0.74 28.57 24.64
N THR A 74 -0.38 29.79 24.26
CA THR A 74 0.77 30.07 23.37
C THR A 74 2.05 30.37 24.15
N LYS A 75 1.94 30.98 25.33
CA LYS A 75 3.07 31.31 26.21
C LYS A 75 2.77 30.97 27.68
N LEU A 76 3.82 30.81 28.50
CA LEU A 76 3.69 30.43 29.92
C LEU A 76 2.91 31.49 30.71
N GLU A 77 3.11 32.75 30.35
CA GLU A 77 2.40 33.90 30.94
C GLU A 77 0.89 33.74 30.79
N GLY A 78 0.42 33.03 29.75
CA GLY A 78 -1.00 32.73 29.54
C GLY A 78 -1.60 31.85 30.65
N LEU A 79 -0.84 30.89 31.21
CA LEU A 79 -1.28 30.14 32.39
C LEU A 79 -1.16 30.94 33.68
N GLU A 80 -0.14 31.80 33.77
CA GLU A 80 0.10 32.63 34.94
C GLU A 80 -0.96 33.73 35.10
N VAL A 81 -1.48 34.28 34.00
CA VAL A 81 -2.53 35.31 34.00
C VAL A 81 -3.90 34.77 34.43
N LEU A 82 -4.15 33.46 34.29
CA LEU A 82 -5.39 32.82 34.77
C LEU A 82 -5.55 32.89 36.30
N THR A 83 -4.49 33.24 37.03
CA THR A 83 -4.51 33.41 38.48
C THR A 83 -3.73 34.63 38.87
N ASP A 84 -4.29 35.52 39.70
CA ASP A 84 -3.52 36.65 40.22
C ASP A 84 -2.38 36.19 41.14
N LEU A 85 -1.17 36.07 40.57
CA LEU A 85 0.06 35.65 41.26
C LEU A 85 0.70 36.77 42.10
N ASN A 86 0.24 38.02 41.94
CA ASN A 86 0.80 39.19 42.61
C ASN A 86 -0.01 39.62 43.85
N GLY A 87 -1.26 39.16 44.01
CA GLY A 87 -2.06 39.39 45.20
C GLY A 87 -1.70 38.52 46.42
N ALA A 88 -2.02 39.01 47.62
CA ALA A 88 -1.85 38.28 48.87
C ALA A 88 -2.84 37.10 49.00
N GLY A 89 -2.42 36.00 49.62
CA GLY A 89 -3.28 34.85 49.94
C GLY A 89 -2.83 33.50 49.34
N ARG A 90 -3.58 32.43 49.66
CA ARG A 90 -3.39 31.09 49.08
C ARG A 90 -4.15 31.00 47.76
N LYS A 91 -3.51 30.44 46.73
CA LYS A 91 -4.04 30.38 45.36
C LYS A 91 -4.13 28.92 44.90
N ALA A 92 -5.24 28.54 44.28
CA ALA A 92 -5.47 27.22 43.69
C ALA A 92 -4.93 27.15 42.25
N CYS A 93 -4.75 25.94 41.72
CA CYS A 93 -4.34 25.75 40.34
C CYS A 93 -5.56 25.76 39.41
N PRO A 94 -5.56 26.55 38.31
CA PRO A 94 -6.69 26.64 37.39
C PRO A 94 -6.92 25.38 36.55
N LEU A 95 -6.00 24.40 36.58
CA LEU A 95 -6.06 23.17 35.78
C LEU A 95 -6.11 21.89 36.64
N CYS A 96 -6.18 22.02 37.96
CA CYS A 96 -6.27 20.89 38.90
C CYS A 96 -7.43 21.06 39.88
N PRO A 97 -8.10 19.96 40.27
CA PRO A 97 -8.99 19.96 41.43
C PRO A 97 -8.18 20.13 42.72
N GLU A 98 -8.83 20.56 43.80
CA GLU A 98 -8.20 20.77 45.12
C GLU A 98 -7.53 19.51 45.66
N GLU A 99 -8.05 18.33 45.32
CA GLU A 99 -7.49 17.02 45.68
C GLU A 99 -6.08 16.80 45.13
N LYS A 100 -5.77 17.37 43.96
CA LYS A 100 -4.45 17.27 43.31
C LYS A 100 -3.53 18.43 43.65
N PHE A 101 -4.08 19.61 43.87
CA PHE A 101 -3.31 20.79 44.23
C PHE A 101 -4.06 21.63 45.25
N LYS A 102 -3.66 21.52 46.52
CA LYS A 102 -4.19 22.35 47.61
C LYS A 102 -3.68 23.78 47.47
N ALA A 103 -4.57 24.76 47.67
CA ALA A 103 -4.22 26.17 47.53
C ALA A 103 -3.00 26.56 48.39
N CYS A 104 -1.99 27.15 47.75
CA CYS A 104 -0.68 27.46 48.34
C CYS A 104 -0.21 28.88 47.97
N TYR A 105 0.94 29.31 48.51
CA TYR A 105 1.56 30.58 48.13
C TYR A 105 1.94 30.65 46.65
N SER A 106 1.92 31.85 46.07
CA SER A 106 2.12 32.12 44.63
C SER A 106 3.39 31.50 44.04
N HIS A 107 4.51 31.52 44.77
CA HIS A 107 5.77 30.90 44.30
C HIS A 107 5.66 29.37 44.10
N LYS A 108 4.88 28.67 44.92
CA LYS A 108 4.64 27.22 44.76
C LYS A 108 3.70 26.94 43.60
N LEU A 109 2.66 27.77 43.42
CA LEU A 109 1.74 27.67 42.29
C LEU A 109 2.47 27.89 40.95
N ARG A 110 3.33 28.91 40.86
CA ARG A 110 4.15 29.15 39.65
C ARG A 110 5.01 27.93 39.30
N ARG A 111 5.71 27.35 40.29
CA ARG A 111 6.52 26.13 40.08
C ARG A 111 5.67 24.93 39.65
N HIS A 112 4.44 24.81 40.15
CA HIS A 112 3.49 23.76 39.77
C HIS A 112 3.00 23.93 38.33
N LEU A 113 2.54 25.12 37.94
CA LEU A 113 2.12 25.44 36.57
C LEU A 113 3.24 25.16 35.57
N GLN A 114 4.47 25.59 35.88
CA GLN A 114 5.62 25.40 35.00
C GLN A 114 6.00 23.92 34.85
N ASN A 115 6.05 23.14 35.93
CA ASN A 115 6.58 21.77 35.88
C ASN A 115 5.54 20.70 35.55
N LEU A 116 4.28 20.88 35.94
CA LEU A 116 3.23 19.88 35.69
C LEU A 116 2.47 20.19 34.41
N HIS A 117 2.05 21.44 34.19
CA HIS A 117 1.19 21.80 33.06
C HIS A 117 1.99 22.24 31.84
N TRP A 118 2.89 23.21 32.01
CA TRP A 118 3.64 23.81 30.91
C TRP A 118 4.74 22.91 30.33
N LYS A 119 5.39 22.08 31.16
CA LYS A 119 6.36 21.07 30.66
C LYS A 119 5.68 19.84 30.05
N VAL A 120 4.43 19.55 30.43
CA VAL A 120 3.68 18.37 29.94
C VAL A 120 2.57 18.84 28.99
N TYR A 121 2.96 19.09 27.74
CA TYR A 121 2.08 19.58 26.68
C TYR A 121 2.20 18.77 25.39
N VAL A 122 1.23 18.99 24.51
CA VAL A 122 1.30 18.69 23.07
C VAL A 122 1.26 20.00 22.32
N GLU A 123 2.08 20.14 21.27
CA GLU A 123 2.17 21.36 20.47
C GLU A 123 1.56 21.16 19.08
N PHE A 124 0.82 22.16 18.63
CA PHE A 124 0.21 22.21 17.31
C PHE A 124 0.07 23.67 16.85
N GLU A 125 0.62 24.02 15.69
CA GLU A 125 0.50 25.36 15.08
C GLU A 125 0.80 26.53 16.05
N GLY A 126 1.88 26.39 16.84
CA GLY A 126 2.30 27.40 17.82
C GLY A 126 1.46 27.46 19.11
N GLN A 127 0.48 26.56 19.28
CA GLN A 127 -0.32 26.43 20.49
C GLN A 127 0.08 25.19 21.28
N LYS A 128 0.17 25.34 22.61
CA LYS A 128 0.48 24.27 23.55
C LYS A 128 -0.78 23.86 24.30
N MET A 129 -1.23 22.63 24.06
CA MET A 129 -2.30 22.01 24.83
C MET A 129 -1.67 21.37 26.06
N CYS A 130 -1.73 22.08 27.19
CA CYS A 130 -1.21 21.63 28.47
C CYS A 130 -2.11 20.53 29.05
N ILE A 131 -1.53 19.62 29.84
CA ILE A 131 -2.31 18.59 30.54
C ILE A 131 -3.33 19.24 31.48
N CYS A 132 -4.56 18.74 31.50
CA CYS A 132 -5.65 19.19 32.34
C CYS A 132 -6.04 18.06 33.30
N HIS A 133 -6.34 18.41 34.56
CA HIS A 133 -6.82 17.48 35.58
C HIS A 133 -8.22 17.84 36.09
N LEU A 134 -8.82 18.92 35.61
CA LEU A 134 -10.20 19.27 35.92
C LEU A 134 -11.18 18.21 35.37
N PRO A 135 -12.41 18.11 35.91
CA PRO A 135 -13.42 17.19 35.41
C PRO A 135 -14.08 17.69 34.11
N CYS A 136 -13.34 17.84 33.00
CA CYS A 136 -13.87 18.40 31.74
C CYS A 136 -14.60 17.39 30.84
N ARG A 137 -15.10 16.26 31.38
CA ARG A 137 -15.59 15.13 30.58
C ARG A 137 -17.06 15.33 30.19
N GLN A 138 -17.34 15.73 28.94
CA GLN A 138 -18.64 15.43 28.31
C GLN A 138 -18.57 14.01 27.73
N LEU A 139 -19.12 13.03 28.45
CA LEU A 139 -19.49 11.74 27.85
C LEU A 139 -21.00 11.70 27.72
N ARG A 140 -21.49 11.43 26.51
CA ARG A 140 -22.81 10.80 26.35
C ARG A 140 -22.75 9.43 27.07
N PRO A 141 -23.63 9.14 28.04
CA PRO A 141 -23.66 7.83 28.68
C PRO A 141 -24.12 6.78 27.66
N SER A 142 -23.34 5.73 27.47
CA SER A 142 -23.87 4.46 26.97
C SER A 142 -24.58 3.76 28.14
N PRO A 143 -25.82 3.26 27.99
CA PRO A 143 -26.50 2.56 29.07
C PRO A 143 -25.84 1.21 29.31
N SER A 144 -25.28 0.99 30.50
CA SER A 144 -24.89 -0.32 31.00
C SER A 144 -25.98 -0.85 31.94
N PRO A 145 -26.50 -2.07 31.73
CA PRO A 145 -27.46 -2.69 32.62
C PRO A 145 -26.71 -3.42 33.74
N ASN A 146 -26.23 -2.66 34.73
CA ASN A 146 -25.97 -3.09 36.10
C ASN A 146 -25.48 -1.88 36.88
N GLY A 147 -26.33 -1.39 37.78
CA GLY A 147 -26.08 -0.21 38.58
C GLY A 147 -25.11 -0.53 39.71
N ASP A 148 -23.85 -0.16 39.51
CA ASP A 148 -22.89 0.10 40.59
C ASP A 148 -22.04 1.31 40.19
N GLN A 149 -22.32 2.47 40.78
CA GLN A 149 -21.55 3.69 40.57
C GLN A 149 -20.33 3.71 41.50
N ALA A 150 -19.22 3.16 41.05
CA ALA A 150 -17.92 3.48 41.64
C ALA A 150 -17.51 4.92 41.23
N PRO A 151 -16.99 5.77 42.15
CA PRO A 151 -16.57 7.13 41.80
C PRO A 151 -15.44 7.06 40.78
N GLY A 152 -15.73 7.50 39.56
CA GLY A 152 -14.81 7.43 38.43
C GLY A 152 -13.51 8.18 38.71
N ARG A 153 -12.38 7.47 38.72
CA ARG A 153 -11.04 8.04 38.89
C ARG A 153 -10.82 9.17 37.89
N LEU A 154 -10.53 10.39 38.37
CA LEU A 154 -10.24 11.56 37.53
C LEU A 154 -8.95 11.32 36.71
N VAL A 155 -9.10 11.08 35.42
CA VAL A 155 -7.97 10.86 34.50
C VAL A 155 -7.56 12.18 33.85
N ALA A 156 -6.26 12.45 33.90
CA ALA A 156 -5.64 13.57 33.21
C ALA A 156 -5.87 13.50 31.70
N HIS A 157 -6.08 14.65 31.04
CA HIS A 157 -6.33 14.68 29.61
C HIS A 157 -5.82 15.96 28.95
N TYR A 158 -5.79 15.96 27.63
CA TYR A 158 -5.45 17.08 26.77
C TYR A 158 -6.69 17.49 25.99
N HIS A 159 -6.89 18.78 25.77
CA HIS A 159 -7.95 19.31 24.92
C HIS A 159 -7.43 19.52 23.50
N CYS A 160 -8.15 19.02 22.50
CA CYS A 160 -7.80 19.28 21.11
C CYS A 160 -8.18 20.72 20.75
N VAL A 161 -7.26 21.47 20.14
CA VAL A 161 -7.52 22.82 19.62
C VAL A 161 -8.46 22.83 18.41
N VAL A 162 -8.49 21.74 17.63
CA VAL A 162 -9.25 21.67 16.37
C VAL A 162 -10.70 21.24 16.60
N CYS A 163 -10.93 20.22 17.42
CA CYS A 163 -12.28 19.65 17.62
C CYS A 163 -12.77 19.63 19.08
N SER A 164 -12.04 20.25 20.01
CA SER A 164 -12.38 20.34 21.44
C SER A 164 -12.50 19.00 22.21
N VAL A 165 -12.21 17.85 21.57
CA VAL A 165 -12.21 16.52 22.22
C VAL A 165 -11.13 16.43 23.29
N THR A 166 -11.45 15.74 24.39
CA THR A 166 -10.50 15.42 25.47
C THR A 166 -9.85 14.05 25.25
N ILE A 167 -8.52 13.97 25.35
CA ILE A 167 -7.75 12.73 25.14
C ILE A 167 -6.79 12.51 26.30
N ALA A 168 -6.82 11.32 26.91
CA ALA A 168 -6.06 11.04 28.13
C ALA A 168 -4.53 10.91 27.90
N ARG A 169 -4.11 10.27 26.81
CA ARG A 169 -2.70 9.96 26.54
C ARG A 169 -2.09 10.93 25.54
N LYS A 170 -0.84 11.37 25.82
CA LYS A 170 -0.08 12.27 24.96
C LYS A 170 0.12 11.72 23.55
N THR A 171 0.47 10.43 23.43
CA THR A 171 0.66 9.73 22.14
C THR A 171 -0.60 9.71 21.30
N ASP A 172 -1.76 9.57 21.95
CA ASP A 172 -3.06 9.50 21.29
C ASP A 172 -3.49 10.89 20.82
N MET A 173 -3.20 11.94 21.60
CA MET A 173 -3.43 13.33 21.19
C MET A 173 -2.55 13.72 19.99
N ILE A 174 -1.27 13.31 19.97
CA ILE A 174 -0.39 13.52 18.80
C ILE A 174 -0.94 12.79 17.57
N SER A 175 -1.35 11.53 17.73
CA SER A 175 -1.94 10.74 16.64
C SER A 175 -3.27 11.33 16.17
N HIS A 176 -4.06 11.89 17.08
CA HIS A 176 -5.31 12.56 16.78
C HIS A 176 -5.11 13.87 16.00
N LEU A 177 -4.16 14.72 16.40
CA LEU A 177 -3.80 15.92 15.62
C LEU A 177 -3.29 15.57 14.21
N LYS A 178 -2.47 14.52 14.09
CA LYS A 178 -2.04 14.02 12.77
C LYS A 178 -3.23 13.63 11.89
N ARG A 179 -4.35 13.17 12.47
CA ARG A 179 -5.58 12.92 11.71
C ARG A 179 -6.24 14.21 11.23
N HIS A 180 -6.25 15.28 12.01
CA HIS A 180 -6.74 16.58 11.55
C HIS A 180 -5.89 17.14 10.39
N VAL A 181 -4.57 17.04 10.50
CA VAL A 181 -3.64 17.43 9.42
C VAL A 181 -3.86 16.60 8.15
N ASN A 182 -3.94 15.26 8.28
CA ASN A 182 -4.10 14.38 7.12
C ASN A 182 -5.48 14.50 6.46
N LYS A 183 -6.52 14.86 7.21
CA LYS A 183 -7.85 15.10 6.66
C LYS A 183 -8.02 16.49 6.05
N GLY A 184 -7.16 17.45 6.37
CA GLY A 184 -7.31 18.85 5.94
C GLY A 184 -8.50 19.54 6.62
N GLU A 185 -8.86 19.11 7.84
CA GLU A 185 -9.92 19.71 8.65
C GLU A 185 -9.49 21.04 9.32
N THR A 186 -8.29 21.55 9.00
CA THR A 186 -7.76 22.84 9.49
C THR A 186 -8.01 24.02 8.55
N GLU A 187 -8.83 23.86 7.51
CA GLU A 187 -9.39 24.99 6.77
C GLU A 187 -10.91 24.86 6.64
N ALA A 188 -11.64 25.56 7.51
CA ALA A 188 -13.05 25.88 7.33
C ALA A 188 -13.21 27.41 7.38
N SER A 189 -13.39 27.98 6.19
CA SER A 189 -14.37 29.02 5.88
C SER A 189 -14.37 30.30 6.72
N TYR A 190 -13.70 31.33 6.20
CA TYR A 190 -14.23 32.69 6.24
C TYR A 190 -14.34 33.20 4.80
N SER A 191 -15.52 33.03 4.21
CA SER A 191 -15.93 33.80 3.04
C SER A 191 -16.33 35.19 3.50
N GLY A 192 -15.41 36.16 3.36
CA GLY A 192 -15.69 37.59 3.42
C GLY A 192 -15.60 38.16 2.00
N SER A 193 -16.76 38.53 1.46
CA SER A 193 -16.93 39.25 0.19
C SER A 193 -15.92 40.40 0.01
N SER A 194 -15.24 40.43 -1.13
CA SER A 194 -15.05 41.66 -1.91
C SER A 194 -14.55 41.32 -3.32
N ASP A 195 -15.39 41.64 -4.30
CA ASP A 195 -15.03 41.70 -5.72
C ASP A 195 -13.92 42.73 -5.95
N VAL A 196 -12.74 42.28 -6.42
CA VAL A 196 -11.84 43.08 -7.27
C VAL A 196 -11.05 42.10 -8.17
N PRO A 197 -11.02 42.29 -9.50
CA PRO A 197 -10.15 41.49 -10.37
C PRO A 197 -8.72 42.01 -10.21
N PHE A 198 -7.85 41.19 -9.62
CA PHE A 198 -6.41 41.46 -9.57
C PHE A 198 -5.69 40.44 -10.45
N GLU A 199 -5.21 40.89 -11.61
CA GLU A 199 -4.05 40.27 -12.26
C GLU A 199 -2.88 40.39 -11.28
N GLU A 200 -2.57 39.31 -10.57
CA GLU A 200 -1.37 39.23 -9.74
C GLU A 200 -0.35 38.32 -10.45
N SER A 201 0.57 38.99 -11.14
CA SER A 201 1.86 38.43 -11.52
C SER A 201 2.51 37.73 -10.32
N ALA A 202 2.91 36.48 -10.53
CA ALA A 202 3.49 35.59 -9.51
C ALA A 202 4.53 36.30 -8.64
N PRO A 203 4.54 36.07 -7.30
CA PRO A 203 5.55 36.64 -6.43
C PRO A 203 6.93 36.12 -6.85
N SER A 204 7.77 37.04 -7.29
CA SER A 204 9.16 36.81 -7.63
C SER A 204 9.92 36.33 -6.37
N GLY A 205 10.42 35.08 -6.40
CA GLY A 205 11.43 34.64 -5.43
C GLY A 205 11.28 33.25 -4.81
N GLN A 206 10.36 32.37 -5.25
CA GLN A 206 10.44 30.96 -4.85
C GLN A 206 11.63 30.29 -5.55
N ALA A 207 12.70 30.02 -4.79
CA ALA A 207 13.88 29.32 -5.30
C ALA A 207 13.50 27.86 -5.63
N TYR A 208 13.38 27.55 -6.92
CA TYR A 208 13.22 26.18 -7.39
C TYR A 208 14.57 25.45 -7.38
N GLU A 209 14.58 24.20 -6.92
CA GLU A 209 15.73 23.31 -7.09
C GLU A 209 15.62 22.63 -8.46
N ILE A 210 16.66 22.69 -9.30
CA ILE A 210 16.72 21.90 -10.53
C ILE A 210 17.35 20.55 -10.22
N MET A 211 16.60 19.49 -10.44
CA MET A 211 17.06 18.11 -10.29
C MET A 211 17.19 17.45 -11.65
N LYS A 212 18.29 16.72 -11.87
CA LYS A 212 18.55 16.02 -13.13
C LYS A 212 18.49 14.52 -12.93
N GLU A 213 17.61 13.85 -13.68
CA GLU A 213 17.50 12.39 -13.69
C GLU A 213 17.43 11.87 -15.14
N LEU A 214 18.30 10.92 -15.48
CA LEU A 214 18.41 10.35 -16.82
C LEU A 214 18.53 11.45 -17.90
N GLY A 215 19.36 12.47 -17.67
CA GLY A 215 19.50 13.59 -18.60
C GLY A 215 18.28 14.51 -18.70
N THR A 216 17.21 14.29 -17.95
CA THR A 216 16.00 15.12 -17.90
C THR A 216 16.08 16.02 -16.68
N ASN A 217 15.94 17.33 -16.90
CA ASN A 217 15.99 18.31 -15.81
C ASN A 217 14.55 18.64 -15.38
N VAL A 218 14.26 18.69 -14.09
CA VAL A 218 12.94 19.11 -13.58
C VAL A 218 13.12 20.09 -12.42
N GLN A 219 12.29 21.13 -12.41
CA GLN A 219 12.16 22.06 -11.32
C GLN A 219 11.36 21.43 -10.20
N LEU A 220 11.81 21.63 -8.96
CA LEU A 220 11.20 21.13 -7.74
C LEU A 220 10.92 22.29 -6.79
N MET A 221 9.74 22.25 -6.17
CA MET A 221 9.44 23.11 -5.02
C MET A 221 10.33 22.74 -3.82
N PRO A 222 10.70 23.69 -2.95
CA PRO A 222 11.50 23.40 -1.74
C PRO A 222 10.90 22.31 -0.84
N ASN A 223 9.58 22.16 -0.82
CA ASN A 223 8.84 21.20 0.00
C ASN A 223 8.41 19.92 -0.75
N HIS A 224 9.00 19.63 -1.91
CA HIS A 224 8.60 18.52 -2.80
C HIS A 224 8.55 17.13 -2.14
N THR A 225 9.30 16.88 -1.06
CA THR A 225 9.28 15.58 -0.34
C THR A 225 8.11 15.41 0.62
N THR A 226 7.58 16.52 1.13
CA THR A 226 6.42 16.57 2.05
C THR A 226 5.53 17.74 1.65
N PRO A 227 4.92 17.67 0.45
CA PRO A 227 4.10 18.74 -0.10
C PRO A 227 2.81 18.91 0.69
N GLN A 228 2.28 20.13 0.71
CA GLN A 228 0.86 20.32 1.04
C GLN A 228 -0.01 19.77 -0.10
N LYS A 229 -1.33 19.64 0.12
CA LYS A 229 -2.25 19.08 -0.91
C LYS A 229 -2.19 19.82 -2.25
N THR A 230 -1.84 21.11 -2.23
CA THR A 230 -1.73 22.00 -3.39
C THR A 230 -0.35 22.00 -4.04
N ASP A 231 0.66 21.39 -3.43
CA ASP A 231 2.03 21.48 -3.91
C ASP A 231 2.43 20.29 -4.79
N THR A 232 3.52 20.46 -5.53
CA THR A 232 4.08 19.41 -6.39
C THR A 232 4.90 18.40 -5.57
N TYR A 233 4.67 17.10 -5.81
CA TYR A 233 5.43 16.04 -5.16
C TYR A 233 6.59 15.54 -6.01
N PHE A 234 7.70 15.23 -5.36
CA PHE A 234 8.78 14.46 -5.96
C PHE A 234 9.49 13.60 -4.92
N ASN A 235 9.77 12.35 -5.29
CA ASN A 235 10.51 11.43 -4.43
C ASN A 235 11.70 10.82 -5.17
N ARG A 236 12.91 11.12 -4.68
CA ARG A 236 14.18 10.58 -5.18
C ARG A 236 14.25 9.05 -5.02
N LYS A 237 13.62 8.49 -3.99
CA LYS A 237 13.61 7.03 -3.73
C LYS A 237 12.82 6.23 -4.79
N MET A 238 11.97 6.90 -5.58
CA MET A 238 11.21 6.27 -6.66
C MET A 238 12.01 6.18 -7.99
N LYS A 239 13.30 6.54 -8.00
CA LYS A 239 14.16 6.42 -9.19
C LYS A 239 14.15 5.00 -9.79
N ILE A 240 14.28 3.97 -8.94
CA ILE A 240 14.24 2.56 -9.37
C ILE A 240 12.88 2.23 -10.00
N ASN A 241 11.77 2.74 -9.44
CA ASN A 241 10.43 2.54 -10.02
C ASN A 241 10.35 3.15 -11.42
N ARG A 242 10.70 4.44 -11.56
CA ARG A 242 10.68 5.15 -12.85
C ARG A 242 11.53 4.46 -13.92
N GLN A 243 12.71 3.97 -13.55
CA GLN A 243 13.60 3.24 -14.47
C GLN A 243 13.03 1.87 -14.88
N LEU A 244 12.40 1.12 -13.97
CA LEU A 244 11.72 -0.13 -14.32
C LEU A 244 10.54 0.11 -15.27
N VAL A 245 9.72 1.13 -14.98
CA VAL A 245 8.57 1.53 -15.81
C VAL A 245 9.01 2.03 -17.19
N PHE A 246 10.09 2.81 -17.24
CA PHE A 246 10.70 3.23 -18.50
C PHE A 246 11.11 2.01 -19.33
N CYS A 247 11.83 1.05 -18.72
CA CYS A 247 12.29 -0.14 -19.44
C CYS A 247 11.11 -0.99 -19.94
N SER A 248 10.02 -1.11 -19.18
CA SER A 248 8.84 -1.84 -19.68
C SER A 248 8.15 -1.14 -20.85
N LEU A 249 8.10 0.20 -20.86
CA LEU A 249 7.59 0.96 -22.01
C LEU A 249 8.52 0.83 -23.22
N ALA A 250 9.84 0.93 -23.02
CA ALA A 250 10.83 0.78 -24.08
C ALA A 250 10.71 -0.59 -24.78
N VAL A 251 10.54 -1.67 -24.01
CA VAL A 251 10.31 -3.00 -24.57
C VAL A 251 9.01 -3.09 -25.38
N LEU A 252 7.93 -2.43 -24.95
CA LEU A 252 6.69 -2.39 -25.75
C LEU A 252 6.87 -1.58 -27.03
N ALA A 253 7.66 -0.49 -26.99
CA ALA A 253 7.91 0.39 -28.13
C ALA A 253 8.73 -0.29 -29.24
N GLU A 254 9.52 -1.31 -28.89
CA GLU A 254 10.18 -2.20 -29.86
C GLU A 254 9.18 -3.16 -30.53
N GLU A 255 8.12 -3.57 -29.83
CA GLU A 255 7.09 -4.47 -30.36
C GLU A 255 6.13 -3.73 -31.32
N ARG A 256 5.81 -2.46 -31.02
CA ARG A 256 4.92 -1.61 -31.82
C ARG A 256 5.29 -0.13 -31.67
N ASN A 257 5.24 0.64 -32.76
CA ASN A 257 5.41 2.09 -32.74
C ASN A 257 4.58 2.79 -33.84
N PRO A 258 4.10 4.04 -33.60
CA PRO A 258 4.14 4.77 -32.33
C PRO A 258 3.09 4.27 -31.31
N LEU A 259 3.42 4.29 -30.02
CA LEU A 259 2.52 3.93 -28.92
C LEU A 259 1.85 5.14 -28.29
N GLU A 260 0.54 5.09 -28.03
CA GLU A 260 -0.14 6.06 -27.16
C GLU A 260 0.11 5.69 -25.69
N SER A 261 0.81 6.56 -24.96
CA SER A 261 1.29 6.31 -23.60
C SER A 261 0.77 7.36 -22.62
N LEU A 262 0.23 6.91 -21.48
CA LEU A 262 -0.32 7.76 -20.43
C LEU A 262 0.51 7.68 -19.14
N ASP A 263 1.05 8.82 -18.73
CA ASP A 263 1.49 9.08 -17.36
C ASP A 263 0.32 9.71 -16.60
N ALA A 264 -0.43 8.89 -15.88
CA ALA A 264 -1.72 9.28 -15.31
C ALA A 264 -1.60 10.24 -14.10
N PHE A 265 -0.43 10.28 -13.45
CA PHE A 265 -0.14 11.08 -12.27
C PHE A 265 1.20 11.80 -12.44
N GLY A 266 1.20 12.87 -13.21
CA GLY A 266 2.41 13.56 -13.62
C GLY A 266 3.19 14.19 -12.46
N ALA A 267 2.53 14.85 -11.51
CA ALA A 267 3.16 15.69 -10.49
C ALA A 267 4.15 16.72 -11.09
N THR A 268 5.45 16.39 -11.13
CA THR A 268 6.48 17.20 -11.79
C THR A 268 6.65 16.90 -13.28
N GLY A 269 6.08 15.80 -13.74
CA GLY A 269 6.14 15.26 -15.10
C GLY A 269 7.37 14.40 -15.39
N ILE A 270 8.27 14.20 -14.42
CA ILE A 270 9.59 13.59 -14.64
C ILE A 270 9.54 12.29 -15.46
N MET A 271 8.54 11.44 -15.25
CA MET A 271 8.42 10.14 -15.90
C MET A 271 7.97 10.28 -17.35
N GLY A 272 6.85 10.95 -17.62
CA GLY A 272 6.41 11.24 -18.98
C GLY A 272 7.45 12.04 -19.79
N LEU A 273 8.15 13.00 -19.17
CA LEU A 273 9.24 13.73 -19.83
C LEU A 273 10.41 12.80 -20.23
N GLN A 274 10.80 11.87 -19.36
CA GLN A 274 11.83 10.87 -19.69
C GLN A 274 11.39 9.99 -20.87
N TRP A 275 10.13 9.54 -20.90
CA TRP A 275 9.61 8.75 -22.02
C TRP A 275 9.69 9.52 -23.33
N ALA A 276 9.19 10.76 -23.37
CA ALA A 276 9.20 11.58 -24.56
C ALA A 276 10.62 11.88 -25.05
N LYS A 277 11.53 12.23 -24.13
CA LYS A 277 12.92 12.61 -24.45
C LYS A 277 13.73 11.47 -25.05
N HIS A 278 13.59 10.27 -24.51
CA HIS A 278 14.45 9.12 -24.85
C HIS A 278 13.85 8.17 -25.87
N LEU A 279 12.52 8.01 -25.89
CA LEU A 279 11.84 7.13 -26.83
C LEU A 279 11.35 7.90 -28.08
N ARG A 280 11.29 9.24 -28.01
CA ARG A 280 10.99 10.13 -29.15
C ARG A 280 9.74 9.67 -29.92
N ASN A 281 9.84 9.56 -31.24
CA ASN A 281 8.76 9.19 -32.15
C ASN A 281 8.20 7.76 -31.92
N ALA A 282 8.85 6.92 -31.11
CA ALA A 282 8.33 5.60 -30.78
C ALA A 282 7.11 5.68 -29.84
N VAL A 283 6.94 6.80 -29.13
CA VAL A 283 5.83 7.01 -28.19
C VAL A 283 5.21 8.40 -28.37
N LYS A 284 3.89 8.47 -28.20
CA LYS A 284 3.15 9.71 -27.99
C LYS A 284 2.76 9.76 -26.52
N VAL A 285 3.26 10.77 -25.81
CA VAL A 285 3.12 10.84 -24.36
C VAL A 285 2.04 11.83 -23.98
N THR A 286 1.14 11.37 -23.11
CA THR A 286 0.20 12.22 -22.39
C THR A 286 0.58 12.23 -20.91
N ILE A 287 0.73 13.42 -20.35
CA ILE A 287 0.97 13.60 -18.91
C ILE A 287 -0.26 14.30 -18.32
N THR A 288 -0.85 13.70 -17.30
CA THR A 288 -2.03 14.27 -16.64
C THR A 288 -1.81 14.51 -15.16
N ASP A 289 -2.41 15.57 -14.66
CA ASP A 289 -2.56 15.79 -13.23
C ASP A 289 -3.88 16.53 -12.96
N ILE A 290 -4.47 16.31 -11.79
CA ILE A 290 -5.69 17.02 -11.38
C ILE A 290 -5.37 18.41 -10.83
N ASN A 291 -4.18 18.59 -10.25
CA ASN A 291 -3.73 19.83 -9.67
C ASN A 291 -3.16 20.77 -10.74
N GLU A 292 -3.67 21.99 -10.78
CA GLU A 292 -3.23 23.02 -11.73
C GLU A 292 -1.77 23.44 -11.53
N VAL A 293 -1.27 23.44 -10.29
CA VAL A 293 0.12 23.75 -9.98
C VAL A 293 1.06 22.70 -10.62
N CYS A 294 0.71 21.42 -10.50
CA CYS A 294 1.42 20.32 -11.15
C CYS A 294 1.42 20.50 -12.68
N VAL A 295 0.24 20.77 -13.27
CA VAL A 295 0.10 20.96 -14.72
C VAL A 295 0.93 22.14 -15.23
N LYS A 296 0.96 23.27 -14.50
CA LYS A 296 1.82 24.40 -14.82
C LYS A 296 3.30 24.02 -14.77
N MET A 297 3.73 23.35 -13.69
CA MET A 297 5.10 22.88 -13.53
C MET A 297 5.51 21.87 -14.61
N ILE A 298 4.61 20.96 -15.03
CA ILE A 298 4.87 20.02 -16.12
C ILE A 298 5.18 20.76 -17.42
N ARG A 299 4.42 21.83 -17.75
CA ARG A 299 4.67 22.65 -18.94
C ARG A 299 6.00 23.40 -18.86
N GLU A 300 6.31 23.97 -17.70
CA GLU A 300 7.60 24.63 -17.46
C GLU A 300 8.78 23.64 -17.61
N ASN A 301 8.63 22.43 -17.06
CA ASN A 301 9.61 21.36 -17.21
C ASN A 301 9.73 20.87 -18.66
N CYS A 302 8.65 20.86 -19.44
CA CYS A 302 8.71 20.54 -20.87
C CYS A 302 9.60 21.56 -21.61
N ASN A 303 9.38 22.86 -21.39
CA ASN A 303 10.19 23.93 -21.97
C ASN A 303 11.66 23.81 -21.57
N LEU A 304 11.92 23.52 -20.29
CA LEU A 304 13.26 23.34 -19.73
C LEU A 304 14.02 22.11 -20.31
N ASN A 305 13.34 21.22 -21.01
CA ASN A 305 13.93 20.09 -21.73
C ASN A 305 13.80 20.19 -23.25
N HIS A 306 13.39 21.34 -23.80
CA HIS A 306 13.13 21.52 -25.23
C HIS A 306 12.10 20.52 -25.80
N ILE A 307 11.06 20.23 -25.01
CA ILE A 307 9.92 19.39 -25.38
C ILE A 307 8.72 20.30 -25.66
N ARG A 308 8.08 20.12 -26.83
CA ARG A 308 6.93 20.93 -27.23
C ARG A 308 5.64 20.39 -26.63
N VAL A 309 4.82 21.27 -26.05
CA VAL A 309 3.50 20.90 -25.54
C VAL A 309 2.43 21.04 -26.65
N GLU A 310 1.65 19.98 -26.88
CA GLU A 310 0.50 20.03 -27.79
C GLU A 310 -0.64 20.88 -27.21
N GLY A 311 -1.24 21.75 -28.03
CA GLY A 311 -2.38 22.57 -27.62
C GLY A 311 -2.08 24.01 -27.17
N SER A 312 -0.81 24.46 -27.10
CA SER A 312 -0.46 25.86 -26.78
C SER A 312 -0.79 26.89 -27.89
N ARG A 313 -1.79 26.62 -28.73
CA ARG A 313 -2.30 27.61 -29.69
C ARG A 313 -3.41 28.44 -29.03
N GLY A 314 -2.99 29.42 -28.24
CA GLY A 314 -3.86 30.46 -27.67
C GLY A 314 -3.07 31.72 -27.31
N SER A 315 -3.17 32.74 -28.18
CA SER A 315 -2.75 34.14 -27.98
C SER A 315 -1.27 34.53 -28.12
N SER A 316 -0.71 34.39 -29.32
CA SER A 316 -0.01 35.52 -29.95
C SER A 316 0.04 35.31 -31.45
N ARG A 317 -0.82 36.05 -32.18
CA ARG A 317 -0.46 36.43 -33.55
C ARG A 317 0.66 37.45 -33.40
N VAL A 318 1.90 36.99 -33.42
CA VAL A 318 3.05 37.90 -33.54
C VAL A 318 2.99 38.48 -34.96
N PRO A 319 3.00 39.81 -35.14
CA PRO A 319 3.16 40.43 -36.44
C PRO A 319 4.54 40.10 -37.00
N ASP A 320 4.58 39.87 -38.30
CA ASP A 320 5.79 39.70 -39.09
C ASP A 320 6.83 40.80 -38.76
N GLY A 321 8.04 40.40 -38.35
CA GLY A 321 9.18 41.33 -38.20
C GLY A 321 10.19 40.99 -37.11
N GLY A 322 11.40 40.60 -37.52
CA GLY A 322 12.63 40.98 -36.83
C GLY A 322 13.29 39.97 -35.89
N ALA A 323 14.20 39.18 -36.48
CA ALA A 323 15.50 38.73 -35.96
C ALA A 323 15.63 38.27 -34.49
N GLY A 324 15.98 36.99 -34.34
CA GLY A 324 16.95 36.53 -33.34
C GLY A 324 16.41 35.61 -32.27
N ASP A 325 16.13 34.35 -32.62
CA ASP A 325 16.47 33.24 -31.71
C ASP A 325 16.62 31.93 -32.51
N VAL A 326 17.70 31.21 -32.22
CA VAL A 326 17.98 29.88 -32.78
C VAL A 326 17.09 28.90 -32.03
N ASP A 327 15.80 28.90 -32.35
CA ASP A 327 14.84 28.00 -31.69
C ASP A 327 15.01 26.59 -32.28
N GLY A 328 15.79 25.77 -31.57
CA GLY A 328 16.12 24.41 -31.97
C GLY A 328 14.87 23.57 -32.19
N VAL A 329 14.91 22.68 -33.18
CA VAL A 329 13.82 21.73 -33.45
C VAL A 329 13.47 20.98 -32.15
N PRO A 330 12.20 20.99 -31.70
CA PRO A 330 11.82 20.36 -30.45
C PRO A 330 12.14 18.86 -30.47
N ILE A 331 12.67 18.36 -29.35
CA ILE A 331 13.16 16.98 -29.24
C ILE A 331 12.01 15.97 -29.32
N ALA A 332 10.84 16.35 -28.79
CA ALA A 332 9.63 15.53 -28.76
C ALA A 332 8.39 16.42 -28.57
N THR A 333 7.21 15.86 -28.81
CA THR A 333 5.91 16.47 -28.46
C THR A 333 5.23 15.71 -27.33
N VAL A 334 4.59 16.44 -26.41
CA VAL A 334 3.87 15.88 -25.26
C VAL A 334 2.53 16.58 -25.12
N GLU A 335 1.47 15.82 -24.86
CA GLU A 335 0.18 16.36 -24.44
C GLU A 335 0.15 16.51 -22.92
N VAL A 336 -0.19 17.70 -22.43
CA VAL A 336 -0.31 17.98 -20.99
C VAL A 336 -1.75 18.38 -20.69
N ALA A 337 -2.46 17.56 -19.90
CA ALA A 337 -3.87 17.79 -19.60
C ALA A 337 -4.14 17.91 -18.09
N LYS A 338 -4.98 18.89 -17.72
CA LYS A 338 -5.52 19.04 -16.36
C LYS A 338 -6.81 18.22 -16.26
N MET A 339 -6.70 16.99 -15.78
CA MET A 339 -7.85 16.07 -15.75
C MET A 339 -7.65 14.96 -14.74
N ASP A 340 -8.75 14.44 -14.19
CA ASP A 340 -8.74 13.23 -13.38
C ASP A 340 -8.34 12.01 -14.24
N ALA A 341 -7.47 11.16 -13.70
CA ALA A 341 -6.96 9.97 -14.38
C ALA A 341 -8.08 9.04 -14.85
N ASN A 342 -9.18 8.88 -14.09
CA ASN A 342 -10.31 8.07 -14.50
C ASN A 342 -10.98 8.64 -15.75
N VAL A 343 -11.12 9.96 -15.83
CA VAL A 343 -11.80 10.62 -16.95
C VAL A 343 -10.99 10.42 -18.23
N ILE A 344 -9.67 10.67 -18.22
CA ILE A 344 -8.87 10.53 -19.45
C ILE A 344 -8.83 9.09 -19.97
N MET A 345 -8.77 8.10 -19.08
CA MET A 345 -8.81 6.70 -19.46
C MET A 345 -10.17 6.27 -20.03
N HIS A 346 -11.25 6.99 -19.70
CA HIS A 346 -12.57 6.77 -20.32
C HIS A 346 -12.74 7.49 -21.66
N LEU A 347 -12.10 8.64 -21.85
CA LEU A 347 -12.23 9.44 -23.07
C LEU A 347 -11.52 8.81 -24.28
N ARG A 348 -10.40 8.11 -24.07
CA ARG A 348 -9.67 7.44 -25.16
C ARG A 348 -8.87 6.23 -24.70
N SER A 349 -8.46 5.43 -25.68
CA SER A 349 -7.64 4.23 -25.49
C SER A 349 -6.14 4.55 -25.50
N PHE A 350 -5.37 3.83 -24.69
CA PHE A 350 -3.91 3.89 -24.65
C PHE A 350 -3.31 2.49 -24.89
N ASP A 351 -2.06 2.43 -25.35
CA ASP A 351 -1.26 1.21 -25.43
C ASP A 351 -0.50 0.95 -24.13
N TYR A 352 -0.09 2.02 -23.45
CA TYR A 352 0.63 1.97 -22.20
C TYR A 352 -0.01 2.91 -21.18
N ILE A 353 -0.36 2.40 -20.01
CA ILE A 353 -0.91 3.21 -18.90
C ILE A 353 -0.05 2.98 -17.67
N HIS A 354 0.45 4.05 -17.07
CA HIS A 354 1.11 4.00 -15.77
C HIS A 354 0.26 4.67 -14.69
N LEU A 355 0.01 3.94 -13.60
CA LEU A 355 -0.71 4.40 -12.43
C LEU A 355 0.24 4.44 -11.22
N ASP A 356 0.64 5.64 -10.78
CA ASP A 356 1.39 5.87 -9.52
C ASP A 356 0.71 6.92 -8.63
N PRO A 357 -0.48 6.62 -8.08
CA PRO A 357 -1.13 7.50 -7.13
C PRO A 357 -0.49 7.40 -5.73
N PHE A 358 -0.77 8.40 -4.89
CA PHE A 358 -0.48 8.30 -3.46
C PHE A 358 -1.30 7.19 -2.80
N GLY A 359 -0.61 6.24 -2.18
CA GLY A 359 -1.24 5.13 -1.50
C GLY A 359 -1.61 3.99 -2.45
N THR A 360 -2.88 3.91 -2.86
CA THR A 360 -3.42 2.75 -3.58
C THR A 360 -3.90 3.11 -4.99
N ALA A 361 -3.66 2.22 -5.95
CA ALA A 361 -4.11 2.38 -7.33
C ALA A 361 -5.48 1.76 -7.63
N VAL A 362 -6.10 1.10 -6.66
CA VAL A 362 -7.34 0.33 -6.85
C VAL A 362 -8.47 1.15 -7.48
N ASN A 363 -8.60 2.42 -7.08
CA ASN A 363 -9.66 3.31 -7.55
C ASN A 363 -9.60 3.65 -9.05
N TYR A 364 -8.48 3.36 -9.71
CA TYR A 364 -8.23 3.71 -11.11
C TYR A 364 -8.23 2.49 -12.05
N LEU A 365 -8.25 1.28 -11.48
CA LEU A 365 -8.11 0.05 -12.26
C LEU A 365 -9.28 -0.18 -13.21
N ASP A 366 -10.51 0.07 -12.77
CA ASP A 366 -11.69 -0.11 -13.62
C ASP A 366 -11.64 0.76 -14.88
N SER A 367 -11.27 2.03 -14.71
CA SER A 367 -11.07 2.98 -15.80
C SER A 367 -9.96 2.54 -16.75
N ALA A 368 -8.82 2.13 -16.18
CA ALA A 368 -7.68 1.66 -16.97
C ALA A 368 -8.03 0.45 -17.85
N PHE A 369 -8.72 -0.54 -17.29
CA PHE A 369 -9.10 -1.75 -18.03
C PHE A 369 -10.26 -1.54 -19.00
N ARG A 370 -11.03 -0.44 -18.93
CA ARG A 370 -12.17 -0.21 -19.83
C ARG A 370 -11.71 -0.06 -21.28
N ASN A 371 -10.76 0.84 -21.53
CA ASN A 371 -10.33 1.26 -22.87
C ASN A 371 -8.88 0.93 -23.26
N ILE A 372 -8.09 0.28 -22.40
CA ILE A 372 -6.75 -0.21 -22.79
C ILE A 372 -6.81 -1.07 -24.06
N ARG A 373 -5.88 -0.85 -24.99
CA ARG A 373 -5.80 -1.63 -26.24
C ARG A 373 -5.35 -3.06 -25.98
N ASN A 374 -5.70 -3.97 -26.91
CA ASN A 374 -5.30 -5.37 -26.81
C ASN A 374 -3.77 -5.49 -26.93
N LEU A 375 -3.17 -6.31 -26.05
CA LEU A 375 -1.73 -6.43 -25.86
C LEU A 375 -1.05 -5.14 -25.35
N GLY A 376 -1.84 -4.16 -24.90
CA GLY A 376 -1.33 -3.01 -24.15
C GLY A 376 -0.81 -3.42 -22.78
N ILE A 377 -0.02 -2.54 -22.16
CA ILE A 377 0.57 -2.75 -20.84
C ILE A 377 -0.02 -1.76 -19.84
N ILE A 378 -0.38 -2.27 -18.66
CA ILE A 378 -0.72 -1.45 -17.50
C ILE A 378 0.36 -1.68 -16.44
N SER A 379 0.99 -0.59 -16.03
CA SER A 379 1.94 -0.55 -14.92
C SER A 379 1.24 0.08 -13.71
N VAL A 380 1.24 -0.62 -12.58
CA VAL A 380 0.55 -0.19 -11.36
C VAL A 380 1.55 -0.14 -10.21
N THR A 381 1.72 1.04 -9.62
CA THR A 381 2.50 1.26 -8.41
C THR A 381 1.55 1.47 -7.23
N SER A 382 1.82 0.81 -6.11
CA SER A 382 1.12 1.01 -4.84
C SER A 382 2.12 1.24 -3.72
N THR A 383 1.90 2.30 -2.96
CA THR A 383 2.76 2.77 -1.85
C THR A 383 2.09 2.62 -0.49
N ASP A 384 0.88 2.05 -0.43
CA ASP A 384 0.10 1.80 0.80
C ASP A 384 0.60 0.57 1.59
N THR A 385 1.88 0.59 1.96
CA THR A 385 2.55 -0.45 2.76
C THR A 385 1.83 -0.79 4.07
N GLY A 386 1.04 0.13 4.62
CA GLY A 386 0.18 -0.14 5.79
C GLY A 386 -0.89 -1.21 5.52
N SER A 387 -1.56 -1.14 4.37
CA SER A 387 -2.53 -2.16 3.96
C SER A 387 -1.79 -3.41 3.49
N LEU A 388 -0.86 -3.24 2.55
CA LEU A 388 -0.18 -4.34 1.86
C LEU A 388 0.63 -5.25 2.80
N TYR A 389 1.21 -4.71 3.88
CA TYR A 389 2.04 -5.47 4.83
C TYR A 389 1.32 -5.78 6.15
N SER A 390 0.00 -6.00 6.09
CA SER A 390 -0.83 -6.49 7.20
C SER A 390 -0.86 -5.58 8.45
N LYS A 391 -0.63 -4.26 8.32
CA LYS A 391 -0.75 -3.32 9.47
C LYS A 391 -2.19 -2.84 9.66
N SER A 392 -2.94 -2.68 8.57
CA SER A 392 -4.32 -2.17 8.56
C SER A 392 -5.26 -3.12 7.82
N LEU A 393 -5.67 -4.20 8.47
CA LEU A 393 -6.47 -5.27 7.85
C LEU A 393 -7.81 -4.78 7.28
N ASN A 394 -8.50 -3.86 7.97
CA ASN A 394 -9.76 -3.29 7.46
C ASN A 394 -9.57 -2.53 6.14
N VAL A 395 -8.43 -1.84 5.96
CA VAL A 395 -8.12 -1.16 4.69
C VAL A 395 -7.78 -2.17 3.61
N THR A 396 -7.04 -3.22 3.98
CA THR A 396 -6.68 -4.34 3.11
C THR A 396 -7.92 -5.02 2.54
N MET A 397 -8.90 -5.33 3.40
CA MET A 397 -10.18 -5.89 2.99
C MET A 397 -10.95 -4.96 2.05
N ARG A 398 -10.99 -3.65 2.33
CA ARG A 398 -11.72 -2.70 1.47
C ARG A 398 -11.07 -2.51 0.09
N HIS A 399 -9.74 -2.39 0.02
CA HIS A 399 -9.05 -2.10 -1.24
C HIS A 399 -8.73 -3.37 -2.05
N TYR A 400 -8.29 -4.44 -1.38
CA TYR A 400 -7.80 -5.65 -2.05
C TYR A 400 -8.72 -6.87 -1.88
N GLY A 401 -9.76 -6.77 -1.06
CA GLY A 401 -10.72 -7.86 -0.83
C GLY A 401 -10.03 -9.14 -0.34
N SER A 402 -8.96 -9.00 0.46
CA SER A 402 -8.06 -10.09 0.83
C SER A 402 -7.83 -10.15 2.34
N ASN A 403 -8.05 -11.32 2.93
CA ASN A 403 -7.77 -11.58 4.33
C ASN A 403 -6.33 -12.07 4.47
N ILE A 404 -5.53 -11.37 5.27
CA ILE A 404 -4.11 -11.69 5.44
C ILE A 404 -3.69 -11.62 6.90
N VAL A 405 -2.63 -12.34 7.23
CA VAL A 405 -1.93 -12.25 8.52
C VAL A 405 -0.49 -11.83 8.30
N ARG A 406 0.25 -11.56 9.38
CA ARG A 406 1.68 -11.29 9.28
C ARG A 406 2.42 -12.59 8.97
N THR A 407 3.23 -12.58 7.91
CA THR A 407 4.03 -13.72 7.43
C THR A 407 5.44 -13.25 7.09
N GLU A 408 6.41 -14.15 7.02
CA GLU A 408 7.80 -13.81 6.64
C GLU A 408 7.91 -13.43 5.14
N TYR A 409 7.01 -13.96 4.31
CA TYR A 409 6.93 -13.70 2.87
C TYR A 409 5.95 -12.58 2.49
N TYR A 410 5.67 -11.66 3.43
CA TYR A 410 4.65 -10.62 3.28
C TYR A 410 4.82 -9.71 2.05
N LYS A 411 6.04 -9.49 1.57
CA LYS A 411 6.27 -8.66 0.37
C LYS A 411 5.79 -9.36 -0.91
N GLU A 412 6.01 -10.67 -1.02
CA GLU A 412 5.47 -11.45 -2.14
C GLU A 412 3.95 -11.61 -2.00
N LEU A 413 3.47 -11.82 -0.76
CA LEU A 413 2.04 -11.85 -0.46
C LEU A 413 1.36 -10.58 -0.97
N ALA A 414 1.93 -9.40 -0.67
CA ALA A 414 1.45 -8.10 -1.14
C ALA A 414 1.40 -8.01 -2.66
N ALA A 415 2.48 -8.38 -3.37
CA ALA A 415 2.52 -8.37 -4.83
C ALA A 415 1.43 -9.26 -5.45
N ARG A 416 1.24 -10.48 -4.91
CA ARG A 416 0.16 -11.39 -5.32
C ARG A 416 -1.23 -10.85 -5.05
N MET A 417 -1.40 -10.08 -3.97
CA MET A 417 -2.66 -9.44 -3.60
C MET A 417 -3.03 -8.30 -4.56
N VAL A 418 -2.05 -7.45 -4.92
CA VAL A 418 -2.25 -6.39 -5.93
C VAL A 418 -2.64 -7.01 -7.28
N LEU A 419 -1.97 -8.10 -7.68
CA LEU A 419 -2.29 -8.83 -8.91
C LEU A 419 -3.72 -9.40 -8.94
N VAL A 420 -4.27 -9.85 -7.80
CA VAL A 420 -5.68 -10.27 -7.73
C VAL A 420 -6.61 -9.12 -8.02
N THR A 421 -6.38 -7.94 -7.44
CA THR A 421 -7.24 -6.79 -7.69
C THR A 421 -7.17 -6.34 -9.14
N VAL A 422 -5.96 -6.35 -9.73
CA VAL A 422 -5.73 -6.08 -11.16
C VAL A 422 -6.46 -7.11 -12.04
N ALA A 423 -6.32 -8.40 -11.76
CA ALA A 423 -6.99 -9.48 -12.50
C ALA A 423 -8.51 -9.37 -12.43
N ARG A 424 -9.07 -9.05 -11.25
CA ARG A 424 -10.52 -8.84 -11.07
C ARG A 424 -11.04 -7.65 -11.85
N ALA A 425 -10.30 -6.54 -11.88
CA ALA A 425 -10.66 -5.37 -12.68
C ALA A 425 -10.64 -5.66 -14.19
N ALA A 426 -9.62 -6.39 -14.66
CA ALA A 426 -9.55 -6.86 -16.04
C ALA A 426 -10.73 -7.76 -16.40
N ALA A 427 -11.04 -8.74 -15.54
CA ALA A 427 -12.08 -9.73 -15.78
C ALA A 427 -13.47 -9.10 -15.95
N ARG A 428 -13.80 -8.06 -15.15
CA ARG A 428 -15.05 -7.28 -15.31
C ARG A 428 -15.22 -6.67 -16.71
N CYS A 429 -14.12 -6.51 -17.45
CA CYS A 429 -14.10 -5.96 -18.80
C CYS A 429 -13.89 -7.02 -19.89
N ASN A 430 -14.08 -8.31 -19.60
CA ASN A 430 -13.78 -9.45 -20.50
C ASN A 430 -12.33 -9.42 -21.02
N LYS A 431 -11.38 -9.12 -20.11
CA LYS A 431 -9.94 -9.10 -20.38
C LYS A 431 -9.21 -9.97 -19.36
N GLY A 432 -8.21 -10.71 -19.82
CA GLY A 432 -7.23 -11.39 -19.00
C GLY A 432 -5.96 -10.57 -18.81
N ILE A 433 -5.07 -11.06 -17.95
CA ILE A 433 -3.75 -10.48 -17.69
C ILE A 433 -2.65 -11.52 -17.85
N GLU A 434 -1.53 -11.09 -18.44
CA GLU A 434 -0.26 -11.78 -18.38
C GLU A 434 0.68 -10.94 -17.50
N VAL A 435 1.23 -11.53 -16.44
CA VAL A 435 2.15 -10.82 -15.54
C VAL A 435 3.53 -10.77 -16.17
N LEU A 436 4.03 -9.57 -16.45
CA LEU A 436 5.35 -9.35 -17.03
C LEU A 436 6.41 -9.20 -15.93
N LEU A 437 6.08 -8.46 -14.88
CA LEU A 437 6.95 -8.17 -13.76
C LEU A 437 6.14 -7.84 -12.50
N ALA A 438 6.56 -8.35 -11.34
CA ALA A 438 6.10 -7.89 -10.04
C ALA A 438 7.30 -7.66 -9.10
N VAL A 439 7.46 -6.43 -8.61
CA VAL A 439 8.54 -6.02 -7.71
C VAL A 439 7.96 -5.46 -6.43
N ALA A 440 8.39 -5.96 -5.27
CA ALA A 440 8.10 -5.32 -3.99
C ALA A 440 9.40 -4.99 -3.25
N VAL A 441 9.66 -3.68 -3.13
CA VAL A 441 10.78 -3.13 -2.37
C VAL A 441 10.25 -2.33 -1.18
N GLU A 442 11.13 -1.73 -0.38
CA GLU A 442 10.73 -1.04 0.86
C GLU A 442 9.72 0.10 0.63
N HIS A 443 9.76 0.74 -0.53
CA HIS A 443 9.01 1.97 -0.80
C HIS A 443 7.74 1.76 -1.62
N PHE A 444 7.67 0.70 -2.43
CA PHE A 444 6.55 0.47 -3.35
C PHE A 444 6.42 -1.00 -3.72
N VAL A 445 5.21 -1.36 -4.13
CA VAL A 445 4.90 -2.57 -4.88
C VAL A 445 4.53 -2.14 -6.31
N LEU A 446 5.29 -2.62 -7.30
CA LEU A 446 5.08 -2.38 -8.72
C LEU A 446 4.66 -3.69 -9.39
N VAL A 447 3.54 -3.66 -10.11
CA VAL A 447 3.15 -4.77 -10.99
C VAL A 447 2.96 -4.24 -12.41
N VAL A 448 3.50 -4.96 -13.38
CA VAL A 448 3.39 -4.66 -14.81
C VAL A 448 2.72 -5.83 -15.48
N VAL A 449 1.57 -5.58 -16.10
CA VAL A 449 0.76 -6.62 -16.74
C VAL A 449 0.48 -6.27 -18.19
N ARG A 450 0.50 -7.28 -19.05
CA ARG A 450 -0.02 -7.19 -20.42
C ARG A 450 -1.47 -7.62 -20.44
N VAL A 451 -2.28 -6.90 -21.21
CA VAL A 451 -3.72 -7.13 -21.27
C VAL A 451 -4.08 -8.01 -22.46
N LEU A 452 -4.82 -9.08 -22.20
CA LEU A 452 -5.28 -10.05 -23.20
C LEU A 452 -6.79 -9.92 -23.38
N ARG A 453 -7.26 -9.50 -24.55
CA ARG A 453 -8.70 -9.31 -24.79
C ARG A 453 -9.42 -10.65 -25.02
N GLY A 454 -10.58 -10.80 -24.41
CA GLY A 454 -11.52 -11.89 -24.67
C GLY A 454 -11.99 -12.58 -23.39
N PRO A 455 -13.23 -13.12 -23.36
CA PRO A 455 -13.77 -13.78 -22.18
C PRO A 455 -12.95 -15.00 -21.76
N THR A 456 -12.47 -15.81 -22.71
CA THR A 456 -11.59 -16.95 -22.41
C THR A 456 -10.32 -16.53 -21.66
N GLN A 457 -9.72 -15.40 -22.04
CA GLN A 457 -8.53 -14.87 -21.36
C GLN A 457 -8.86 -14.37 -19.95
N ALA A 458 -10.04 -13.77 -19.77
CA ALA A 458 -10.55 -13.37 -18.46
C ALA A 458 -10.76 -14.60 -17.55
N ASP A 459 -11.36 -15.66 -18.08
CA ASP A 459 -11.60 -16.91 -17.35
C ASP A 459 -10.29 -17.58 -16.93
N GLU A 460 -9.30 -17.67 -17.83
CA GLU A 460 -7.97 -18.20 -17.49
C GLU A 460 -7.27 -17.37 -16.40
N SER A 461 -7.40 -16.04 -16.44
CA SER A 461 -6.86 -15.18 -15.38
C SER A 461 -7.59 -15.37 -14.06
N ALA A 462 -8.92 -15.52 -14.09
CA ALA A 462 -9.73 -15.76 -12.90
C ALA A 462 -9.39 -17.11 -12.23
N LYS A 463 -9.07 -18.16 -13.00
CA LYS A 463 -8.61 -19.47 -12.48
C LYS A 463 -7.30 -19.41 -11.68
N ARG A 464 -6.51 -18.36 -11.88
CA ARG A 464 -5.26 -18.08 -11.14
C ARG A 464 -5.49 -17.30 -9.85
N ILE A 465 -6.72 -16.87 -9.55
CA ILE A 465 -7.08 -16.27 -8.27
C ILE A 465 -7.45 -17.40 -7.31
N ARG A 466 -6.61 -17.64 -6.29
CA ARG A 466 -6.78 -18.77 -5.37
C ARG A 466 -6.55 -18.37 -3.92
N GLN A 467 -7.18 -19.11 -3.02
CA GLN A 467 -6.88 -19.03 -1.59
C GLN A 467 -5.60 -19.78 -1.28
N LEU A 468 -4.88 -19.34 -0.25
CA LEU A 468 -3.67 -19.97 0.24
C LEU A 468 -3.90 -20.41 1.68
N ILE A 469 -3.76 -21.70 1.96
CA ILE A 469 -3.67 -22.15 3.35
C ILE A 469 -2.23 -22.08 3.82
N HIS A 470 -2.02 -21.56 5.02
CA HIS A 470 -0.71 -21.34 5.62
C HIS A 470 -0.70 -21.87 7.06
N CYS A 471 0.31 -22.67 7.41
CA CYS A 471 0.57 -23.05 8.79
C CYS A 471 1.38 -21.95 9.49
N GLN A 472 0.80 -21.31 10.51
CA GLN A 472 1.47 -20.24 11.27
C GLN A 472 2.66 -20.74 12.10
N TRP A 473 2.75 -22.05 12.32
CA TRP A 473 3.82 -22.66 13.09
C TRP A 473 5.08 -22.89 12.25
N CYS A 474 4.96 -23.70 11.19
CA CYS A 474 6.08 -24.13 10.37
C CYS A 474 6.25 -23.37 9.05
N GLU A 475 5.26 -22.55 8.67
CA GLU A 475 5.17 -21.78 7.41
C GLU A 475 4.95 -22.59 6.13
N GLU A 476 4.63 -23.88 6.28
CA GLU A 476 4.13 -24.68 5.17
C GLU A 476 2.86 -24.06 4.60
N ARG A 477 2.73 -24.11 3.28
CA ARG A 477 1.64 -23.41 2.58
C ARG A 477 1.34 -24.03 1.23
N VAL A 478 0.06 -24.00 0.85
CA VAL A 478 -0.38 -24.50 -0.45
C VAL A 478 -1.55 -23.67 -0.97
N PHE A 479 -1.58 -23.42 -2.29
CA PHE A 479 -2.75 -22.84 -2.92
C PHE A 479 -3.86 -23.88 -2.97
N LEU A 480 -5.03 -23.52 -2.45
CA LEU A 480 -6.21 -24.38 -2.50
C LEU A 480 -6.58 -24.65 -3.95
N LYS A 481 -6.87 -25.92 -4.26
CA LYS A 481 -7.33 -26.31 -5.60
C LYS A 481 -8.73 -25.77 -5.82
N GLN A 482 -9.00 -25.35 -7.06
CA GLN A 482 -10.34 -24.95 -7.44
C GLN A 482 -11.23 -26.21 -7.49
N GLY A 483 -12.21 -26.29 -6.61
CA GLY A 483 -13.14 -27.41 -6.51
C GLY A 483 -14.49 -26.94 -5.99
N SER A 484 -15.57 -27.58 -6.45
CA SER A 484 -16.94 -27.25 -6.05
C SER A 484 -17.34 -27.86 -4.70
N MET A 485 -16.54 -28.80 -4.18
CA MET A 485 -16.81 -29.45 -2.91
C MET A 485 -16.20 -28.64 -1.76
N VAL A 486 -17.02 -28.34 -0.76
CA VAL A 486 -16.54 -27.74 0.50
C VAL A 486 -15.78 -28.82 1.25
N GLU A 487 -14.47 -28.61 1.44
CA GLU A 487 -13.65 -29.54 2.21
C GLU A 487 -13.77 -29.20 3.70
N GLU A 488 -14.31 -30.13 4.49
CA GLU A 488 -14.58 -29.90 5.92
C GLU A 488 -13.30 -29.66 6.74
N ASN A 489 -12.20 -30.29 6.34
CA ASN A 489 -10.94 -30.21 7.06
C ASN A 489 -9.79 -29.73 6.16
N LEU A 490 -9.63 -28.40 6.13
CA LEU A 490 -8.57 -27.69 5.44
C LEU A 490 -7.15 -28.17 5.81
N TYR A 491 -6.94 -28.74 7.00
CA TYR A 491 -5.63 -29.26 7.42
C TYR A 491 -5.14 -30.39 6.50
N ARG A 492 -6.04 -31.17 5.89
CA ARG A 492 -5.67 -32.27 4.98
C ARG A 492 -4.94 -31.78 3.73
N GLN A 493 -5.09 -30.51 3.36
CA GLN A 493 -4.41 -29.94 2.21
C GLN A 493 -2.97 -29.51 2.54
N LEU A 494 -2.65 -29.25 3.81
CA LEU A 494 -1.29 -28.89 4.22
C LEU A 494 -0.42 -30.15 4.33
N PRO A 495 0.77 -30.17 3.71
CA PRO A 495 1.72 -31.28 3.85
C PRO A 495 2.22 -31.51 5.28
N CYS A 496 2.17 -30.50 6.15
CA CYS A 496 2.71 -30.59 7.50
C CYS A 496 1.73 -31.23 8.50
N ASN A 497 2.25 -31.95 9.50
CA ASN A 497 1.45 -32.55 10.58
C ASN A 497 1.39 -31.72 11.88
N CYS A 498 1.63 -30.40 11.81
CA CYS A 498 1.73 -29.55 13.00
C CYS A 498 0.44 -29.47 13.84
N HIS A 499 -0.73 -29.74 13.24
CA HIS A 499 -1.99 -29.78 13.96
C HIS A 499 -2.08 -30.94 14.96
N GLY A 500 -1.44 -32.09 14.66
CA GLY A 500 -1.40 -33.22 15.58
C GLY A 500 -0.43 -33.02 16.75
N SER A 501 0.63 -32.25 16.54
CA SER A 501 1.69 -32.04 17.55
C SER A 501 1.43 -30.85 18.49
N MET A 502 0.55 -29.92 18.13
CA MET A 502 0.35 -28.67 18.87
C MET A 502 -1.12 -28.48 19.25
N PRO A 503 -1.43 -28.04 20.48
CA PRO A 503 -2.80 -27.68 20.85
C PRO A 503 -3.26 -26.44 20.08
N GLY A 504 -4.39 -26.54 19.38
CA GLY A 504 -5.06 -25.42 18.71
C GLY A 504 -5.05 -25.45 17.18
N LYS A 505 -5.64 -24.41 16.59
CA LYS A 505 -5.70 -24.25 15.14
C LYS A 505 -4.42 -23.56 14.63
N THR A 506 -3.56 -24.29 13.94
CA THR A 506 -2.30 -23.77 13.39
C THR A 506 -2.41 -23.27 11.94
N ALA A 507 -3.46 -23.67 11.22
CA ALA A 507 -3.67 -23.29 9.83
C ALA A 507 -4.60 -22.09 9.70
N VAL A 508 -4.24 -21.16 8.81
CA VAL A 508 -5.04 -20.00 8.44
C VAL A 508 -5.19 -19.91 6.93
N GLU A 509 -6.38 -19.50 6.49
CA GLU A 509 -6.65 -19.22 5.08
C GLU A 509 -6.33 -17.75 4.79
N LEU A 510 -5.50 -17.53 3.77
CA LEU A 510 -5.03 -16.24 3.31
C LEU A 510 -5.49 -15.99 1.88
N GLY A 511 -5.82 -14.74 1.59
CA GLY A 511 -6.10 -14.28 0.24
C GLY A 511 -7.54 -13.83 0.03
N PRO A 512 -8.00 -13.85 -1.24
CA PRO A 512 -7.39 -14.58 -2.34
C PRO A 512 -6.11 -13.92 -2.88
N LEU A 513 -5.27 -14.72 -3.51
CA LEU A 513 -3.94 -14.37 -4.01
C LEU A 513 -3.76 -14.87 -5.44
N TRP A 514 -2.87 -14.20 -6.18
CA TRP A 514 -2.47 -14.65 -7.51
C TRP A 514 -1.57 -15.88 -7.36
N SER A 515 -1.99 -17.01 -7.92
CA SER A 515 -1.25 -18.27 -7.90
C SER A 515 -0.37 -18.48 -9.13
N GLY A 516 -0.47 -17.62 -10.14
CA GLY A 516 0.34 -17.71 -11.36
C GLY A 516 1.78 -17.20 -11.18
N PRO A 517 2.56 -17.23 -12.26
CA PRO A 517 3.88 -16.62 -12.32
C PRO A 517 3.84 -15.11 -12.01
N LEU A 518 4.93 -14.61 -11.44
CA LEU A 518 5.14 -13.19 -11.13
C LEU A 518 6.03 -12.48 -12.17
N PHE A 519 6.60 -13.24 -13.10
CA PHE A 519 7.64 -12.79 -14.00
C PHE A 519 7.50 -13.45 -15.36
N ASN A 520 7.79 -12.69 -16.42
CA ASN A 520 8.06 -13.23 -17.75
C ASN A 520 9.56 -13.08 -18.06
N SER A 521 10.31 -14.19 -18.06
CA SER A 521 11.77 -14.17 -18.23
C SER A 521 12.21 -13.54 -19.55
N GLY A 522 11.48 -13.79 -20.64
CA GLY A 522 11.74 -13.19 -21.95
C GLY A 522 11.56 -11.67 -21.93
N PHE A 523 10.53 -11.17 -21.26
CA PHE A 523 10.32 -9.74 -21.06
C PHE A 523 11.41 -9.10 -20.20
N LEU A 524 11.80 -9.75 -19.09
CA LEU A 524 12.87 -9.26 -18.21
C LEU A 524 14.23 -9.18 -18.92
N ARG A 525 14.54 -10.13 -19.81
CA ARG A 525 15.76 -10.10 -20.62
C ARG A 525 15.77 -8.90 -21.56
N ARG A 526 14.64 -8.58 -22.22
CA ARG A 526 14.50 -7.37 -23.03
C ARG A 526 14.58 -6.09 -22.18
N MET A 527 13.99 -6.09 -20.98
CA MET A 527 14.16 -4.97 -20.04
C MET A 527 15.61 -4.74 -19.64
N LEU A 528 16.41 -5.81 -19.47
CA LEU A 528 17.84 -5.67 -19.21
C LEU A 528 18.58 -5.04 -20.40
N CYS A 529 18.24 -5.45 -21.64
CA CYS A 529 18.78 -4.82 -22.84
C CYS A 529 18.42 -3.33 -22.91
N ALA A 530 17.16 -2.95 -22.67
CA ALA A 530 16.72 -1.56 -22.62
C ALA A 530 17.46 -0.77 -21.53
N ALA A 531 17.64 -1.35 -20.34
CA ALA A 531 18.38 -0.70 -19.25
C ALA A 531 19.85 -0.44 -19.62
N VAL A 532 20.48 -1.33 -20.38
CA VAL A 532 21.86 -1.12 -20.89
C VAL A 532 21.89 -0.05 -21.98
N GLN A 533 20.98 -0.12 -22.96
CA GLN A 533 20.90 0.84 -24.07
C GLN A 533 20.68 2.28 -23.59
N HIS A 534 19.91 2.47 -22.52
CA HIS A 534 19.61 3.78 -21.95
C HIS A 534 20.48 4.14 -20.73
N SER A 535 21.60 3.44 -20.52
CA SER A 535 22.59 3.72 -19.46
C SER A 535 22.01 3.76 -18.03
N MET A 536 21.08 2.85 -17.72
CA MET A 536 20.44 2.72 -16.40
C MET A 536 21.14 1.68 -15.52
N GLU A 537 22.39 1.94 -15.14
CA GLU A 537 23.24 0.99 -14.40
C GLU A 537 22.65 0.56 -13.05
N ASP A 538 21.95 1.48 -12.36
CA ASP A 538 21.40 1.25 -11.02
C ASP A 538 20.41 0.08 -10.94
N ILE A 539 19.61 -0.16 -11.99
CA ILE A 539 18.59 -1.22 -12.00
C ILE A 539 19.08 -2.55 -12.57
N GLN A 540 20.21 -2.56 -13.28
CA GLN A 540 20.70 -3.79 -13.93
C GLN A 540 20.92 -4.95 -12.93
N PRO A 541 21.47 -4.76 -11.71
CA PRO A 541 21.60 -5.83 -10.73
C PRO A 541 20.25 -6.39 -10.28
N LEU A 542 19.25 -5.51 -10.13
CA LEU A 542 17.89 -5.93 -9.77
C LEU A 542 17.27 -6.73 -10.90
N VAL A 543 17.31 -6.25 -12.15
CA VAL A 543 16.75 -6.97 -13.30
C VAL A 543 17.44 -8.33 -13.50
N LYS A 544 18.77 -8.42 -13.34
CA LYS A 544 19.51 -9.70 -13.36
C LYS A 544 19.03 -10.66 -12.26
N THR A 545 18.78 -10.14 -11.06
CA THR A 545 18.23 -10.93 -9.95
C THR A 545 16.84 -11.43 -10.29
N LEU A 546 15.98 -10.60 -10.89
CA LEU A 546 14.63 -10.95 -11.30
C LEU A 546 14.62 -12.01 -12.41
N ILE A 547 15.55 -11.96 -13.36
CA ILE A 547 15.72 -13.01 -14.39
C ILE A 547 16.05 -14.35 -13.72
N CYS A 548 17.06 -14.37 -12.84
CA CYS A 548 17.44 -15.59 -12.11
C CYS A 548 16.28 -16.11 -11.25
N GLU A 549 15.55 -15.19 -10.61
CA GLU A 549 14.40 -15.49 -9.79
C GLU A 549 13.22 -16.06 -10.61
N SER A 550 13.00 -15.58 -11.84
CA SER A 550 11.97 -16.06 -12.77
C SER A 550 12.23 -17.47 -13.31
N GLU A 551 13.51 -17.81 -13.48
CA GLU A 551 13.94 -19.13 -13.95
C GLU A 551 14.23 -20.09 -12.79
N CYS A 552 14.19 -19.59 -11.55
CA CYS A 552 14.60 -20.28 -10.33
C CYS A 552 16.02 -20.87 -10.45
N THR A 553 16.97 -20.03 -10.84
CA THR A 553 18.38 -20.39 -11.07
C THR A 553 19.33 -19.50 -10.29
N THR A 554 20.58 -19.95 -10.13
CA THR A 554 21.65 -19.14 -9.53
C THR A 554 22.38 -18.31 -10.59
N LEU A 555 22.87 -17.13 -10.20
CA LEU A 555 23.64 -16.23 -11.07
C LEU A 555 24.85 -16.90 -11.77
N LYS A 556 25.50 -17.88 -11.12
CA LYS A 556 26.67 -18.58 -11.67
C LYS A 556 26.32 -19.56 -12.79
N SER A 557 25.15 -20.21 -12.71
CA SER A 557 24.67 -21.13 -13.76
C SER A 557 24.20 -20.38 -15.01
N SER A 558 23.81 -19.11 -14.89
CA SER A 558 23.36 -18.29 -16.03
C SER A 558 24.47 -18.00 -17.06
N VAL A 559 25.75 -18.12 -16.66
CA VAL A 559 26.91 -17.88 -17.54
C VAL A 559 27.37 -19.16 -18.26
N HIS A 560 26.93 -20.35 -17.84
CA HIS A 560 27.36 -21.65 -18.39
C HIS A 560 26.21 -22.45 -19.05
N GLY A 561 25.15 -21.78 -19.52
CA GLY A 561 24.23 -22.39 -20.49
C GLY A 561 24.96 -22.67 -21.82
N PRO A 562 24.57 -23.71 -22.59
CA PRO A 562 25.37 -24.22 -23.69
C PRO A 562 25.69 -23.11 -24.69
N THR A 563 26.98 -22.84 -24.81
CA THR A 563 27.62 -21.96 -25.79
C THR A 563 27.53 -22.61 -27.18
N ALA A 564 26.32 -22.77 -27.69
CA ALA A 564 26.01 -23.21 -29.03
C ALA A 564 24.74 -22.48 -29.48
N LEU A 565 24.92 -21.23 -29.93
CA LEU A 565 24.05 -20.40 -30.79
C LEU A 565 24.27 -18.89 -30.53
N ILE A 566 25.51 -18.48 -30.30
CA ILE A 566 25.91 -17.08 -30.49
C ILE A 566 27.17 -17.12 -31.35
N ASN A 567 26.95 -17.10 -32.66
CA ASN A 567 27.80 -16.53 -33.70
C ASN A 567 27.37 -17.11 -35.05
N GLN A 568 26.41 -16.46 -35.71
CA GLN A 568 26.50 -16.07 -37.12
C GLN A 568 25.17 -15.43 -37.60
N VAL A 569 25.33 -14.18 -38.08
CA VAL A 569 24.56 -13.54 -39.16
C VAL A 569 23.24 -12.82 -38.79
N GLU A 570 23.39 -11.49 -38.77
CA GLU A 570 22.59 -10.44 -39.42
C GLU A 570 21.04 -10.48 -39.44
N CYS A 571 20.50 -9.29 -39.18
CA CYS A 571 19.31 -8.68 -39.78
C CYS A 571 18.25 -9.58 -40.43
N GLY A 572 17.04 -9.51 -39.87
CA GLY A 572 15.80 -9.63 -40.63
C GLY A 572 15.06 -10.94 -40.40
N VAL A 573 13.91 -10.87 -39.72
CA VAL A 573 12.88 -11.89 -39.88
C VAL A 573 11.76 -11.29 -40.73
N VAL A 574 11.87 -11.62 -42.01
CA VAL A 574 10.88 -11.55 -43.06
C VAL A 574 9.66 -12.40 -42.69
N ILE A 575 8.47 -11.82 -42.86
CA ILE A 575 7.19 -12.53 -42.83
C ILE A 575 7.21 -13.58 -43.95
N LYS A 576 7.21 -14.86 -43.60
CA LYS A 576 7.08 -15.96 -44.58
C LYS A 576 5.66 -16.01 -45.13
N VAL A 577 5.46 -15.34 -46.26
CA VAL A 577 4.39 -15.65 -47.23
C VAL A 577 4.77 -16.96 -47.92
N GLN A 578 3.89 -17.95 -47.90
CA GLN A 578 4.07 -19.20 -48.65
C GLN A 578 4.06 -18.90 -50.15
N LYS A 579 5.22 -19.06 -50.80
CA LYS A 579 5.30 -19.27 -52.24
C LYS A 579 5.30 -20.77 -52.52
N VAL A 580 4.30 -21.18 -53.29
CA VAL A 580 4.22 -22.46 -53.99
C VAL A 580 5.23 -22.41 -55.13
N GLU A 581 6.15 -23.38 -55.20
CA GLU A 581 6.86 -23.68 -56.44
C GLU A 581 6.83 -25.19 -56.71
N GLU A 582 6.44 -25.46 -57.94
CA GLU A 582 6.23 -26.75 -58.59
C GLU A 582 7.57 -27.45 -58.86
N SER A 583 7.60 -28.77 -58.69
CA SER A 583 8.37 -29.64 -59.59
C SER A 583 7.66 -30.98 -59.69
N GLY A 584 7.29 -31.33 -60.92
CA GLY A 584 6.42 -32.46 -61.22
C GLY A 584 7.14 -33.81 -61.26
N THR A 585 6.34 -34.86 -61.22
CA THR A 585 6.40 -35.99 -62.16
C THR A 585 5.07 -36.75 -62.10
N ALA A 586 4.67 -37.25 -63.27
CA ALA A 586 3.35 -37.77 -63.63
C ALA A 586 2.91 -39.01 -62.84
N ASP A 587 1.60 -39.20 -62.62
CA ASP A 587 0.80 -40.09 -63.50
C ASP A 587 -0.72 -40.03 -63.19
N HIS A 588 -1.50 -40.47 -64.18
CA HIS A 588 -2.94 -40.28 -64.38
C HIS A 588 -3.93 -40.94 -63.39
N SER A 589 -5.07 -40.27 -63.17
CA SER A 589 -6.45 -40.73 -63.47
C SER A 589 -7.48 -40.31 -62.40
N GLY A 590 -8.60 -39.76 -62.86
CA GLY A 590 -9.53 -38.98 -62.02
C GLY A 590 -10.74 -39.72 -61.44
N LYS A 591 -11.52 -39.00 -60.62
CA LYS A 591 -12.99 -38.88 -60.67
C LYS A 591 -13.48 -37.98 -59.53
N ARG A 592 -14.46 -37.13 -59.87
CA ARG A 592 -15.23 -36.28 -58.95
C ARG A 592 -16.01 -37.11 -57.93
N LYS A 593 -16.09 -36.65 -56.68
CA LYS A 593 -17.37 -36.56 -55.95
C LYS A 593 -17.28 -35.71 -54.68
N THR A 594 -18.29 -34.86 -54.56
CA THR A 594 -18.74 -33.99 -53.46
C THR A 594 -19.24 -34.79 -52.25
N GLY A 595 -19.11 -34.23 -51.04
CA GLY A 595 -19.97 -34.55 -49.88
C GLY A 595 -19.28 -34.67 -48.52
N ASP A 596 -19.49 -33.63 -47.68
CA ASP A 596 -19.73 -33.62 -46.23
C ASP A 596 -18.65 -33.94 -45.15
N GLU A 597 -18.73 -33.07 -44.12
CA GLU A 597 -18.22 -33.11 -42.73
C GLU A 597 -16.74 -32.74 -42.42
N PRO A 598 -16.48 -31.69 -41.61
CA PRO A 598 -15.15 -31.40 -41.09
C PRO A 598 -14.85 -32.29 -39.87
N GLY A 599 -14.13 -33.38 -40.11
CA GLY A 599 -13.51 -34.22 -39.10
C GLY A 599 -12.49 -33.45 -38.25
N ASN A 600 -12.84 -33.31 -36.98
CA ASN A 600 -12.05 -32.77 -35.89
C ASN A 600 -10.72 -33.55 -35.74
N VAL A 601 -9.59 -32.95 -36.14
CA VAL A 601 -8.25 -33.45 -35.80
C VAL A 601 -7.44 -32.30 -35.20
N VAL A 602 -7.81 -31.92 -33.98
CA VAL A 602 -6.88 -31.27 -33.06
C VAL A 602 -5.75 -32.26 -32.81
N LYS A 603 -4.64 -32.09 -33.54
CA LYS A 603 -3.36 -32.70 -33.14
C LYS A 603 -3.00 -32.12 -31.79
N LYS A 604 -3.34 -32.91 -30.76
CA LYS A 604 -2.93 -32.82 -29.37
C LYS A 604 -1.40 -32.77 -29.34
N LEU A 605 -0.86 -31.56 -29.47
CA LEU A 605 0.53 -31.27 -29.17
C LEU A 605 0.68 -31.57 -27.69
N LYS A 606 1.49 -32.60 -27.40
CA LYS A 606 1.83 -33.02 -26.04
C LYS A 606 2.18 -31.77 -25.23
N SER A 607 1.49 -31.60 -24.11
CA SER A 607 1.81 -30.63 -23.10
C SER A 607 3.25 -30.87 -22.64
N ASP A 608 4.18 -30.11 -23.19
CA ASP A 608 5.47 -29.92 -22.57
C ASP A 608 5.16 -29.30 -21.21
N GLY A 609 5.33 -30.09 -20.14
CA GLY A 609 4.98 -29.68 -18.79
C GLY A 609 5.93 -28.56 -18.39
N SER A 610 5.55 -27.31 -18.67
CA SER A 610 6.31 -26.17 -18.18
C SER A 610 6.35 -26.28 -16.66
N LEU A 611 7.54 -26.55 -16.13
CA LEU A 611 7.74 -26.70 -14.70
C LEU A 611 7.36 -25.37 -14.05
N GLU A 612 6.16 -25.30 -13.47
CA GLU A 612 5.62 -24.08 -12.89
C GLU A 612 6.65 -23.47 -11.92
N HIS A 613 6.78 -22.16 -12.00
CA HIS A 613 7.70 -21.37 -11.18
C HIS A 613 7.31 -21.52 -9.70
N PRO A 614 8.25 -21.82 -8.78
CA PRO A 614 7.90 -22.07 -7.38
C PRO A 614 7.28 -20.84 -6.72
N ALA A 615 6.15 -21.04 -6.05
CA ALA A 615 5.48 -19.98 -5.33
C ALA A 615 6.17 -19.68 -3.99
N PHE A 616 6.31 -18.40 -3.66
CA PHE A 616 6.92 -17.92 -2.42
C PHE A 616 8.40 -18.29 -2.28
N TYR A 617 8.96 -18.02 -1.11
CA TYR A 617 10.35 -18.31 -0.75
C TYR A 617 10.42 -18.71 0.73
N TYR A 618 11.51 -19.35 1.14
CA TYR A 618 11.79 -19.68 2.54
C TYR A 618 12.83 -18.73 3.11
N GLY A 619 12.55 -18.19 4.30
CA GLY A 619 13.51 -17.41 5.07
C GLY A 619 14.48 -18.36 5.78
N ILE A 620 15.77 -18.30 5.45
CA ILE A 620 16.74 -19.25 6.02
C ILE A 620 16.85 -19.12 7.55
N HIS A 621 16.78 -17.89 8.07
CA HIS A 621 16.83 -17.62 9.51
C HIS A 621 15.61 -18.14 10.25
N ARG A 622 14.43 -18.09 9.63
CA ARG A 622 13.18 -18.55 10.23
C ARG A 622 13.16 -20.06 10.47
N HIS A 623 13.81 -20.81 9.58
CA HIS A 623 13.94 -22.26 9.67
C HIS A 623 15.26 -22.72 10.30
N SER A 624 16.05 -21.79 10.86
CA SER A 624 17.28 -22.14 11.57
C SER A 624 16.99 -22.97 12.83
N ILE A 625 17.91 -23.89 13.13
CA ILE A 625 17.79 -24.80 14.25
C ILE A 625 18.50 -24.18 15.44
N ARG A 626 17.81 -24.13 16.60
CA ARG A 626 18.39 -23.60 17.83
C ARG A 626 19.63 -24.39 18.22
N GLY A 627 20.72 -23.69 18.54
CA GLY A 627 21.99 -24.31 18.94
C GLY A 627 22.86 -24.79 17.77
N MET A 628 22.49 -24.48 16.52
CA MET A 628 23.30 -24.75 15.34
C MET A 628 23.71 -23.47 14.60
N ASN A 629 24.96 -23.46 14.13
CA ASN A 629 25.52 -22.49 13.21
C ASN A 629 25.07 -22.81 11.78
N MET A 630 24.31 -21.88 11.22
CA MET A 630 23.76 -21.98 9.87
C MET A 630 24.84 -21.78 8.79
N PRO A 631 24.80 -22.55 7.68
CA PRO A 631 25.69 -22.33 6.56
C PRO A 631 25.48 -20.93 5.94
N LYS A 632 26.55 -20.37 5.37
CA LYS A 632 26.45 -19.12 4.58
C LYS A 632 25.45 -19.31 3.44
N LEU A 633 24.59 -18.32 3.20
CA LEU A 633 23.53 -18.38 2.18
C LEU A 633 24.00 -18.94 0.83
N ASN A 634 25.09 -18.40 0.27
CA ASN A 634 25.62 -18.88 -1.02
C ASN A 634 26.03 -20.35 -1.03
N ARG A 635 26.54 -20.88 0.08
CA ARG A 635 26.87 -22.30 0.22
C ARG A 635 25.60 -23.14 0.34
N PHE A 636 24.61 -22.63 1.08
CA PHE A 636 23.34 -23.31 1.21
C PHE A 636 22.57 -23.42 -0.11
N LEU A 637 22.59 -22.37 -0.96
CA LEU A 637 22.02 -22.46 -2.32
C LEU A 637 22.71 -23.54 -3.15
N GLN A 638 24.04 -23.69 -2.99
CA GLN A 638 24.81 -24.73 -3.66
C GLN A 638 24.41 -26.13 -3.18
N TYR A 639 24.25 -26.34 -1.87
CA TYR A 639 23.81 -27.63 -1.31
C TYR A 639 22.43 -28.05 -1.79
N LEU A 640 21.48 -27.11 -1.91
CA LEU A 640 20.16 -27.39 -2.48
C LEU A 640 20.25 -27.73 -3.98
N THR A 641 21.13 -27.05 -4.73
CA THR A 641 21.37 -27.34 -6.15
C THR A 641 22.00 -28.73 -6.33
N GLU A 642 22.98 -29.09 -5.49
CA GLU A 642 23.63 -30.41 -5.47
C GLU A 642 22.65 -31.52 -5.06
N ALA A 643 21.63 -31.20 -4.28
CA ALA A 643 20.52 -32.11 -3.96
C ALA A 643 19.48 -32.23 -5.10
N GLY A 644 19.66 -31.53 -6.22
CA GLY A 644 18.84 -31.64 -7.42
C GLY A 644 17.67 -30.66 -7.50
N PHE A 645 17.58 -29.67 -6.61
CA PHE A 645 16.50 -28.69 -6.60
C PHE A 645 16.84 -27.46 -7.44
N ARG A 646 15.82 -26.83 -8.04
CA ARG A 646 15.94 -25.48 -8.60
C ARG A 646 16.01 -24.49 -7.45
N VAL A 647 16.90 -23.51 -7.57
CA VAL A 647 17.18 -22.58 -6.49
C VAL A 647 17.55 -21.21 -7.05
N SER A 648 16.95 -20.18 -6.48
CA SER A 648 17.37 -18.80 -6.68
C SER A 648 17.32 -18.02 -5.37
N ARG A 649 18.03 -16.88 -5.36
CA ARG A 649 17.69 -15.80 -4.42
C ARG A 649 16.34 -15.19 -4.81
N THR A 650 15.78 -14.37 -3.94
CA THR A 650 14.62 -13.54 -4.25
C THR A 650 14.91 -12.08 -3.93
N HIS A 651 14.34 -11.16 -4.73
CA HIS A 651 14.39 -9.74 -4.44
C HIS A 651 13.50 -9.34 -3.24
N PHE A 652 12.53 -10.17 -2.86
CA PHE A 652 11.61 -9.90 -1.75
C PHE A 652 12.33 -9.88 -0.40
N ASP A 653 13.32 -10.75 -0.22
CA ASP A 653 14.09 -10.89 1.01
C ASP A 653 15.56 -11.19 0.69
N PRO A 654 16.53 -10.36 1.14
CA PRO A 654 17.96 -10.59 0.97
C PRO A 654 18.45 -11.95 1.50
N THR A 655 17.75 -12.53 2.46
CA THR A 655 18.04 -13.84 3.07
C THR A 655 17.11 -14.96 2.59
N GLY A 656 16.16 -14.64 1.70
CA GLY A 656 15.18 -15.55 1.17
C GLY A 656 15.73 -16.47 0.09
N VAL A 657 15.26 -17.72 0.11
CA VAL A 657 15.60 -18.76 -0.86
C VAL A 657 14.33 -19.23 -1.54
N ARG A 658 14.25 -19.09 -2.87
CA ARG A 658 13.17 -19.70 -3.64
C ARG A 658 13.67 -21.02 -4.21
N THR A 659 12.86 -22.07 -4.08
CA THR A 659 13.17 -23.42 -4.53
C THR A 659 11.91 -24.23 -4.77
N ASP A 660 12.00 -25.29 -5.58
CA ASP A 660 10.96 -26.31 -5.73
C ASP A 660 11.05 -27.45 -4.70
N ALA A 661 12.02 -27.41 -3.78
CA ALA A 661 12.05 -28.31 -2.62
C ALA A 661 10.85 -28.07 -1.69
N THR A 662 10.28 -29.14 -1.13
CA THR A 662 9.29 -29.02 -0.06
C THR A 662 9.94 -28.44 1.21
N LEU A 663 9.14 -27.93 2.15
CA LEU A 663 9.67 -27.41 3.40
C LEU A 663 10.48 -28.47 4.19
N ASP A 664 10.04 -29.72 4.18
CA ASP A 664 10.73 -30.82 4.86
C ASP A 664 12.07 -31.14 4.19
N GLN A 665 12.12 -31.14 2.85
CA GLN A 665 13.37 -31.31 2.10
C GLN A 665 14.32 -30.13 2.35
N PHE A 666 13.82 -28.90 2.32
CA PHE A 666 14.57 -27.68 2.63
C PHE A 666 15.19 -27.75 4.02
N LYS A 667 14.41 -28.12 5.04
CA LYS A 667 14.87 -28.30 6.42
C LYS A 667 15.88 -29.43 6.52
N SER A 668 15.64 -30.57 5.88
CA SER A 668 16.57 -31.71 5.89
C SER A 668 17.96 -31.31 5.37
N VAL A 669 18.04 -30.60 4.25
CA VAL A 669 19.30 -30.08 3.71
C VAL A 669 19.92 -29.05 4.66
N LEU A 670 19.12 -28.17 5.26
CA LEU A 670 19.61 -27.19 6.22
C LEU A 670 20.20 -27.84 7.47
N THR A 671 19.52 -28.82 8.06
CA THR A 671 20.00 -29.60 9.22
C THR A 671 21.31 -30.32 8.89
N LYS A 672 21.36 -31.00 7.75
CA LYS A 672 22.53 -31.79 7.32
C LYS A 672 23.82 -30.97 7.28
N TYR A 673 23.73 -29.70 6.90
CA TYR A 673 24.90 -28.83 6.71
C TYR A 673 25.03 -27.72 7.75
N SER A 674 24.24 -27.78 8.83
CA SER A 674 24.39 -26.91 10.00
C SER A 674 25.30 -27.56 11.03
N VAL A 675 26.14 -26.75 11.70
CA VAL A 675 27.17 -27.26 12.63
C VAL A 675 26.79 -26.88 14.07
N PRO A 676 26.91 -27.74 15.08
CA PRO A 676 26.62 -27.36 16.48
C PRO A 676 27.43 -26.13 16.93
N THR A 677 26.78 -25.20 17.63
CA THR A 677 27.40 -23.94 18.10
C THR A 677 28.49 -24.19 19.15
N TYR A 678 28.44 -25.32 19.87
CA TYR A 678 29.43 -25.73 20.86
C TYR A 678 30.37 -26.80 20.29
N THR A 679 31.40 -26.37 19.58
CA THR A 679 32.55 -27.24 19.32
C THR A 679 33.83 -26.49 19.68
N ASN A 680 34.19 -26.55 20.96
CA ASN A 680 35.58 -26.47 21.38
C ASN A 680 35.90 -27.69 22.27
N THR A 681 36.86 -28.47 21.76
CA THR A 681 37.71 -29.49 22.41
C THR A 681 37.12 -30.86 22.80
N THR A 682 37.51 -31.84 21.97
CA THR A 682 37.83 -33.26 22.28
C THR A 682 36.77 -34.15 22.93
N ALA A 683 36.09 -34.94 22.10
CA ALA A 683 36.03 -36.40 22.24
C ALA A 683 35.30 -37.00 21.03
N THR A 684 35.95 -37.96 20.38
CA THR A 684 35.40 -38.88 19.39
C THR A 684 34.22 -39.67 19.96
N GLN A 685 32.98 -39.45 19.49
CA GLN A 685 31.90 -40.44 19.56
C GLN A 685 30.98 -40.34 18.33
N ASN A 686 30.45 -41.50 17.95
CA ASN A 686 29.85 -41.84 16.66
C ASN A 686 28.60 -41.02 16.27
N PRO A 687 28.30 -40.84 14.96
CA PRO A 687 27.17 -40.05 14.47
C PRO A 687 25.77 -40.67 14.69
N GLU A 688 25.67 -41.91 15.16
CA GLU A 688 24.40 -42.64 15.23
C GLU A 688 23.62 -42.43 16.55
N GLU A 689 24.26 -41.96 17.63
CA GLU A 689 23.58 -41.79 18.92
C GLU A 689 22.87 -40.44 19.11
N THR A 690 23.21 -39.42 18.31
CA THR A 690 22.61 -38.08 18.46
C THR A 690 21.18 -38.01 17.91
N VAL A 691 20.75 -38.97 17.07
CA VAL A 691 19.41 -38.98 16.45
C VAL A 691 18.33 -39.49 17.41
N ARG A 692 18.67 -40.30 18.43
CA ARG A 692 17.69 -40.87 19.38
C ARG A 692 17.37 -40.02 20.60
N ALA A 693 18.12 -38.93 20.83
CA ALA A 693 17.92 -38.07 22.01
C ALA A 693 17.06 -36.82 21.73
N MET A 694 16.52 -36.67 20.52
CA MET A 694 15.75 -35.48 20.09
C MET A 694 14.38 -35.79 19.49
N GLU A 695 13.84 -37.01 19.67
CA GLU A 695 12.43 -37.32 19.40
C GLU A 695 11.50 -36.79 20.50
#